data_AF-A0A937AUX6-F1
#
_entry.id   AF-A0A937AUX6-F1
#
_cell.length_a   1.000
_cell.length_b   1.000
_cell.length_c   1.000
_cell.angle_alpha   90.00
_cell.angle_beta   90.00
_cell.angle_gamma   90.00
#
_symmetry.space_group_name_H-M   'P 1'
#
loop_
_entity.id
_entity.type
_entity.pdbx_description
1 polymer ?
#
loop_
_entity_poly.entity_id
_entity_poly.type
_entity_poly.pdbx_seq_one_letter_code
_entity_poly.pdbx_strand_id
1 'polypeptide(L)'
;MLMVAFLIGDAIRPGAGGPRGEGIEVDGKKIDGETMAISGARFQMLADTVKQVKQIFALDDRATSDHWFLLAEAARRAGLVAPEGDGRTFFVDEYPTIMLQLYMQEAQRAGQQVTEESMKNAQAAFRERGASLSNLSAAQMRNAKIADAASELKGILRMRQEYETLPRLGAQQAAELTARLRNQAVWQYVWLPVDPLVAEKITAPSDDELLAFFNKYRDVNAGDSDVGVGYKLGPRVKLRWLKLDMAAIRKQVKVRAVDVEKRLRESGVVAGSPDEAKKRNEVETKLRDEAAAKILADAELVVKGEVLRTTASLREERIGAMTFRQLPVDWSATRPDLAAIGALAAERVNAKYGISLKPFEVVSAEDGWKDGPALARLPGIGGSMTTGGDRQQSMDQVVLNVRELMDKANPMPSSLPLQLDVPASEPLIDAAGSAYYVLVTAVRGPSGPETMTEVREIVLKDWKMVQAYKTLAEQAPALASAAALEGLSSVASKLTVESKPAEVVTNVYMTRSGGVSPMEKNAAWMFRSQTLVDDIMSRAEKLDATKPLDEQDPALRYFVVQVPQSRGVAIVQIIGWEPLTKERLQREYGRVAASGRRLTQQWALEVMRSGKNDPLKTDQSLEASREPENPFTKEKLIDRMKVKGIRSAGE
;
A
#
# COMPACT_ATOMS: atom_id res chain seq x y z
N MET A 1 -3.52 38.13 1.56
CA MET A 1 -3.65 38.23 3.04
C MET A 1 -3.70 36.89 3.75
N LEU A 2 -4.51 35.92 3.31
CA LEU A 2 -4.60 34.59 3.94
C LEU A 2 -3.24 33.86 4.05
N MET A 3 -2.39 33.93 3.02
CA MET A 3 -1.03 33.39 3.06
C MET A 3 -0.13 34.08 4.11
N VAL A 4 -0.36 35.37 4.34
CA VAL A 4 0.47 36.22 5.18
C VAL A 4 0.16 35.93 6.65
N ALA A 5 -1.12 35.83 7.03
CA ALA A 5 -1.53 35.53 8.41
C ALA A 5 -0.96 34.20 8.98
N PHE A 6 -0.78 33.16 8.15
CA PHE A 6 -0.22 31.88 8.59
C PHE A 6 1.32 31.79 8.54
N LEU A 7 2.00 32.74 7.87
CA LEU A 7 3.47 32.74 7.69
C LEU A 7 4.19 33.81 8.54
N ILE A 8 3.46 34.73 9.20
CA ILE A 8 4.02 35.84 10.00
C ILE A 8 4.51 35.40 11.41
N GLY A 9 4.87 34.14 11.65
CA GLY A 9 5.53 33.76 12.91
C GLY A 9 6.77 34.64 13.22
N ASP A 10 7.52 35.02 12.18
CA ASP A 10 8.80 35.72 12.31
C ASP A 10 8.78 37.22 11.90
N ALA A 11 7.69 37.73 11.32
CA ALA A 11 7.67 39.07 10.71
C ALA A 11 7.09 40.18 11.60
N ILE A 12 6.45 39.86 12.74
CA ILE A 12 6.05 40.86 13.74
C ILE A 12 7.24 41.13 14.65
N ARG A 13 8.09 42.10 14.28
CA ARG A 13 9.02 42.70 15.25
C ARG A 13 8.20 43.64 16.13
N PRO A 14 8.09 43.41 17.46
CA PRO A 14 7.52 44.41 18.34
C PRO A 14 8.38 45.67 18.21
N GLY A 15 7.79 46.76 17.72
CA GLY A 15 8.42 48.07 17.77
C GLY A 15 8.84 48.35 19.20
N ALA A 16 10.13 48.60 19.41
CA ALA A 16 10.69 48.77 20.74
C ALA A 16 10.05 49.97 21.46
N GLY A 17 9.24 49.70 22.47
CA GLY A 17 9.06 50.59 23.64
C GLY A 17 8.34 51.92 23.45
N GLY A 18 7.45 52.08 22.47
CA GLY A 18 6.56 53.24 22.39
C GLY A 18 5.44 53.19 23.45
N PRO A 19 5.04 54.33 24.06
CA PRO A 19 4.00 54.37 25.08
C PRO A 19 2.66 53.90 24.50
N ARG A 20 2.00 52.97 25.22
CA ARG A 20 0.64 52.45 25.03
C ARG A 20 -0.26 53.38 24.19
N GLY A 21 -0.35 53.16 22.88
CA GLY A 21 -1.19 54.00 22.01
C GLY A 21 -1.05 53.81 20.50
N GLU A 22 0.03 53.19 19.99
CA GLU A 22 0.13 52.90 18.56
C GLU A 22 -0.67 51.63 18.22
N GLY A 23 -1.89 51.81 17.73
CA GLY A 23 -2.75 50.73 17.26
C GLY A 23 -2.15 49.98 16.07
N ILE A 24 -2.36 48.67 16.01
CA ILE A 24 -1.99 47.84 14.86
C ILE A 24 -2.85 48.27 13.67
N GLU A 25 -2.24 48.52 12.52
CA GLU A 25 -2.98 48.80 11.30
C GLU A 25 -3.17 47.50 10.50
N VAL A 26 -4.42 47.08 10.30
CA VAL A 26 -4.76 45.91 9.49
C VAL A 26 -5.57 46.40 8.30
N ASP A 27 -4.95 46.38 7.12
CA ASP A 27 -5.54 46.82 5.83
C ASP A 27 -6.00 48.27 5.79
N GLY A 28 -5.13 49.19 6.20
CA GLY A 28 -5.46 50.61 6.20
C GLY A 28 -6.37 51.05 7.35
N LYS A 29 -6.80 50.12 8.22
CA LYS A 29 -7.63 50.41 9.39
C LYS A 29 -6.82 50.26 10.67
N LYS A 30 -6.70 51.36 11.42
CA LYS A 30 -6.15 51.33 12.77
C LYS A 30 -7.10 50.56 13.68
N ILE A 31 -6.59 49.51 14.30
CA ILE A 31 -7.28 48.73 15.32
C ILE A 31 -6.98 49.38 16.65
N ASP A 32 -8.03 49.75 17.39
CA ASP A 32 -7.87 50.32 18.72
C ASP A 32 -7.33 49.28 19.72
N GLY A 33 -6.64 49.76 20.76
CA GLY A 33 -6.07 48.89 21.78
C GLY A 33 -7.12 48.12 22.59
N GLU A 34 -8.36 48.63 22.64
CA GLU A 34 -9.47 47.97 23.34
C GLU A 34 -9.92 46.70 22.60
N THR A 35 -10.05 46.76 21.28
CA THR A 35 -10.39 45.63 20.41
C THR A 35 -9.33 44.54 20.49
N MET A 36 -8.06 44.92 20.46
CA MET A 36 -6.94 43.99 20.67
C MET A 36 -6.99 43.34 22.06
N ALA A 37 -7.26 44.12 23.11
CA ALA A 37 -7.38 43.60 24.47
C ALA A 37 -8.57 42.64 24.61
N ILE A 38 -9.71 42.92 23.97
CA ILE A 38 -10.88 42.02 23.94
C ILE A 38 -10.54 40.71 23.23
N SER A 39 -9.86 40.77 22.08
CA SER A 39 -9.45 39.57 21.34
C SER A 39 -8.43 38.74 22.10
N GLY A 40 -7.44 39.38 22.73
CA GLY A 40 -6.48 38.71 23.62
C GLY A 40 -7.14 38.05 24.83
N ALA A 41 -8.12 38.71 25.45
CA ALA A 41 -8.89 38.13 26.56
C ALA A 41 -9.71 36.91 26.11
N ARG A 42 -10.34 36.97 24.93
CA ARG A 42 -11.06 35.83 24.33
C ARG A 42 -10.14 34.65 24.07
N PHE A 43 -8.98 34.91 23.47
CA PHE A 43 -7.96 33.89 23.26
C PHE A 43 -7.51 33.24 24.57
N GLN A 44 -7.19 34.05 25.60
CA GLN A 44 -6.72 33.51 26.87
C GLN A 44 -7.79 32.64 27.55
N MET A 45 -9.05 33.09 27.55
CA MET A 45 -10.17 32.28 28.06
C MET A 45 -10.28 30.94 27.34
N LEU A 46 -10.14 30.95 26.01
CA LEU A 46 -10.18 29.74 25.20
C LEU A 46 -8.96 28.84 25.44
N ALA A 47 -7.75 29.39 25.59
CA ALA A 47 -6.54 28.65 25.87
C ALA A 47 -6.54 28.01 27.27
N ASP A 48 -7.12 28.69 28.27
CA ASP A 48 -7.30 28.14 29.62
C ASP A 48 -8.30 26.97 29.61
N THR A 49 -9.31 27.06 28.75
CA THR A 49 -10.37 26.05 28.60
C THR A 49 -9.90 24.85 27.77
N VAL A 50 -9.22 25.12 26.65
CA VAL A 50 -8.67 24.17 25.70
C VAL A 50 -7.17 24.43 25.57
N LYS A 51 -6.41 23.81 26.47
CA LYS A 51 -4.94 23.95 26.56
C LYS A 51 -4.22 23.68 25.24
N GLN A 52 -4.82 22.87 24.37
CA GLN A 52 -4.29 22.47 23.08
C GLN A 52 -4.44 23.53 21.97
N VAL A 53 -5.19 24.63 22.17
CA VAL A 53 -5.41 25.63 21.10
C VAL A 53 -4.10 26.23 20.59
N LYS A 54 -3.13 26.47 21.47
CA LYS A 54 -1.78 26.91 21.07
C LYS A 54 -1.10 25.90 20.13
N GLN A 55 -1.21 24.61 20.44
CA GLN A 55 -0.62 23.53 19.65
C GLN A 55 -1.34 23.36 18.29
N ILE A 56 -2.66 23.54 18.24
CA ILE A 56 -3.47 23.36 17.02
C ILE A 56 -3.07 24.38 15.93
N PHE A 57 -2.77 25.63 16.32
CA PHE A 57 -2.41 26.70 15.38
C PHE A 57 -0.94 27.07 15.37
N ALA A 58 -0.11 26.39 16.17
CA ALA A 58 1.31 26.72 16.34
C ALA A 58 1.50 28.22 16.63
N LEU A 59 0.67 28.80 17.51
CA LEU A 59 0.76 30.22 17.85
C LEU A 59 2.05 30.46 18.65
N ASP A 60 2.83 31.47 18.27
CA ASP A 60 4.00 31.92 19.03
C ASP A 60 3.55 32.47 20.40
N ASP A 61 4.22 32.01 21.47
CA ASP A 61 4.01 32.50 22.83
C ASP A 61 4.27 34.01 22.99
N ARG A 62 5.04 34.62 22.08
CA ARG A 62 5.39 36.06 22.14
C ARG A 62 4.36 37.00 21.49
N ALA A 63 3.58 36.53 20.54
CA ALA A 63 2.62 37.33 19.76
C ALA A 63 1.23 36.69 19.69
N THR A 64 0.86 35.93 20.73
CA THR A 64 -0.30 35.02 20.67
C THR A 64 -1.63 35.76 20.47
N SER A 65 -1.79 36.93 21.11
CA SER A 65 -2.99 37.76 20.98
C SER A 65 -3.14 38.35 19.58
N ASP A 66 -2.03 38.77 18.98
CA ASP A 66 -2.04 39.48 17.69
C ASP A 66 -2.28 38.49 16.56
N HIS A 67 -1.63 37.33 16.62
CA HIS A 67 -1.86 36.25 15.67
C HIS A 67 -3.30 35.72 15.76
N TRP A 68 -3.83 35.52 16.98
CA TRP A 68 -5.24 35.16 17.16
C TRP A 68 -6.18 36.19 16.55
N PHE A 69 -5.96 37.47 16.84
CA PHE A 69 -6.78 38.57 16.31
C PHE A 69 -6.80 38.56 14.78
N LEU A 70 -5.63 38.45 14.13
CA LEU A 70 -5.52 38.41 12.68
C LEU A 70 -6.26 37.21 12.07
N LEU A 71 -6.15 36.03 12.67
CA LEU A 71 -6.86 34.83 12.22
C LEU A 71 -8.38 34.97 12.39
N ALA A 72 -8.83 35.45 13.55
CA ALA A 72 -10.25 35.63 13.85
C ALA A 72 -10.88 36.70 12.94
N GLU A 73 -10.18 37.80 12.69
CA GLU A 73 -10.64 38.86 11.79
C GLU A 73 -10.68 38.39 10.33
N ALA A 74 -9.68 37.63 9.88
CA ALA A 74 -9.70 37.03 8.54
C ALA A 74 -10.90 36.07 8.38
N ALA A 75 -11.14 35.20 9.36
CA ALA A 75 -12.29 34.29 9.36
C ALA A 75 -13.63 35.04 9.39
N ARG A 76 -13.73 36.12 10.18
CA ARG A 76 -14.93 36.96 10.28
C ARG A 76 -15.24 37.66 8.95
N ARG A 77 -14.23 38.22 8.29
CA ARG A 77 -14.38 38.86 6.97
C ARG A 77 -14.75 37.87 5.87
N ALA A 78 -14.31 36.62 5.98
CA ALA A 78 -14.72 35.53 5.11
C ALA A 78 -16.15 35.03 5.39
N GLY A 79 -16.83 35.53 6.44
CA GLY A 79 -18.17 35.08 6.83
C GLY A 79 -18.18 33.69 7.46
N LEU A 80 -17.04 33.20 7.95
CA LEU A 80 -16.88 31.84 8.48
C LEU A 80 -17.12 31.73 9.99
N VAL A 81 -17.12 32.87 10.69
CA VAL A 81 -17.46 32.98 12.12
C VAL A 81 -18.98 33.15 12.23
N ALA A 82 -19.64 32.19 12.85
CA ALA A 82 -21.09 32.20 13.03
C ALA A 82 -21.49 32.82 14.39
N PRO A 83 -22.79 33.01 14.68
CA PRO A 83 -23.24 33.53 15.98
C PRO A 83 -22.85 32.63 17.17
N GLU A 84 -23.03 33.14 18.39
CA GLU A 84 -22.65 32.48 19.66
C GLU A 84 -23.05 30.99 19.77
N GLY A 85 -24.21 30.61 19.21
CA GLY A 85 -24.68 29.23 19.20
C GLY A 85 -23.69 28.23 18.56
N ASP A 86 -22.92 28.66 17.55
CA ASP A 86 -21.94 27.81 16.86
C ASP A 86 -20.75 27.46 17.78
N GLY A 87 -20.34 28.39 18.65
CA GLY A 87 -19.30 28.13 19.64
C GLY A 87 -19.71 27.11 20.72
N ARG A 88 -21.01 27.00 21.02
CA ARG A 88 -21.51 25.95 21.94
C ARG A 88 -21.47 24.58 21.27
N THR A 89 -21.85 24.50 19.99
CA THR A 89 -21.76 23.25 19.21
C THR A 89 -20.32 22.79 19.02
N PHE A 90 -19.36 23.72 18.92
CA PHE A 90 -17.93 23.40 18.82
C PHE A 90 -17.45 22.39 19.86
N PHE A 91 -17.83 22.60 21.13
CA PHE A 91 -17.39 21.74 22.22
C PHE A 91 -18.05 20.35 22.17
N VAL A 92 -19.24 20.22 21.59
CA VAL A 92 -19.96 18.94 21.53
C VAL A 92 -19.54 18.13 20.30
N ASP A 93 -19.45 18.79 19.14
CA ASP A 93 -19.35 18.11 17.85
C ASP A 93 -17.90 18.00 17.37
N GLU A 94 -17.15 19.10 17.36
CA GLU A 94 -15.81 19.15 16.77
C GLU A 94 -14.69 18.88 17.78
N TYR A 95 -14.81 19.37 19.02
CA TYR A 95 -13.79 19.23 20.06
C TYR A 95 -13.37 17.76 20.31
N PRO A 96 -14.28 16.77 20.46
CA PRO A 96 -13.87 15.40 20.71
C PRO A 96 -13.04 14.81 19.57
N THR A 97 -13.38 15.16 18.32
CA THR A 97 -12.67 14.69 17.12
C THR A 97 -11.25 15.26 17.07
N ILE A 98 -11.09 16.56 17.32
CA ILE A 98 -9.78 17.24 17.33
C ILE A 98 -8.89 16.66 18.45
N MET A 99 -9.46 16.48 19.64
CA MET A 99 -8.72 15.92 20.78
C MET A 99 -8.29 14.48 20.54
N LEU A 100 -9.14 13.66 19.92
CA LEU A 100 -8.78 12.29 19.55
C LEU A 100 -7.63 12.26 18.54
N GLN A 101 -7.63 13.16 17.56
CA GLN A 101 -6.54 13.26 16.58
C GLN A 101 -5.21 13.66 17.25
N LEU A 102 -5.22 14.63 18.17
CA LEU A 102 -4.03 15.02 18.94
C LEU A 102 -3.52 13.89 19.83
N TYR A 103 -4.42 13.17 20.49
CA TYR A 103 -4.09 11.98 21.29
C TYR A 103 -3.39 10.91 20.45
N MET A 104 -3.90 10.61 19.25
CA MET A 104 -3.26 9.67 18.32
C MET A 104 -1.88 10.15 17.87
N GLN A 105 -1.73 11.44 17.58
CA GLN A 105 -0.45 12.02 17.17
C GLN A 105 0.60 11.95 18.29
N GLU A 106 0.20 12.21 19.54
CA GLU A 106 1.08 12.13 20.70
C GLU A 106 1.49 10.69 20.99
N ALA A 107 0.55 9.74 20.95
CA ALA A 107 0.84 8.32 21.10
C ALA A 107 1.81 7.82 20.02
N GLN A 108 1.62 8.25 18.76
CA GLN A 108 2.56 7.95 17.67
C GLN A 108 3.96 8.53 17.94
N ARG A 109 4.06 9.77 18.41
CA ARG A 109 5.36 10.38 18.78
C ARG A 109 6.03 9.68 19.96
N ALA A 110 5.24 9.18 20.90
CA ALA A 110 5.71 8.41 22.05
C ALA A 110 6.02 6.93 21.70
N GLY A 111 5.76 6.49 20.47
CA GLY A 111 5.90 5.09 20.06
C GLY A 111 4.92 4.14 20.76
N GLN A 112 3.84 4.67 21.34
CA GLN A 112 2.81 3.89 22.03
C GLN A 112 1.78 3.34 21.01
N GLN A 113 1.47 2.06 21.13
CA GLN A 113 0.36 1.45 20.38
C GLN A 113 -0.96 1.86 21.03
N VAL A 114 -1.82 2.53 20.27
CA VAL A 114 -3.17 2.89 20.72
C VAL A 114 -4.10 1.71 20.42
N THR A 115 -4.61 1.06 21.46
CA THR A 115 -5.59 -0.03 21.31
C THR A 115 -6.97 0.52 20.95
N GLU A 116 -7.84 -0.31 20.37
CA GLU A 116 -9.22 0.10 20.05
C GLU A 116 -10.00 0.51 21.31
N GLU A 117 -9.80 -0.21 22.42
CA GLU A 117 -10.41 0.13 23.70
C GLU A 117 -9.92 1.48 24.23
N SER A 118 -8.62 1.76 24.11
CA SER A 118 -8.05 3.06 24.46
C SER A 118 -8.63 4.19 23.61
N MET A 119 -8.85 3.98 22.30
CA MET A 119 -9.53 4.96 21.44
C MET A 119 -10.97 5.20 21.87
N LYS A 120 -11.74 4.15 22.18
CA LYS A 120 -13.13 4.28 22.66
C LYS A 120 -13.20 5.04 23.98
N ASN A 121 -12.32 4.71 24.92
CA ASN A 121 -12.25 5.37 26.22
C ASN A 121 -11.86 6.84 26.08
N ALA A 122 -10.84 7.15 25.25
CA ALA A 122 -10.45 8.52 24.95
C ALA A 122 -11.59 9.31 24.29
N GLN A 123 -12.27 8.71 23.31
CA GLN A 123 -13.40 9.34 22.64
C GLN A 123 -14.56 9.64 23.59
N ALA A 124 -14.91 8.70 24.48
CA ALA A 124 -15.95 8.90 25.50
C ALA A 124 -15.56 10.04 26.47
N ALA A 125 -14.32 10.03 26.96
CA ALA A 125 -13.81 11.06 27.86
C ALA A 125 -13.80 12.45 27.20
N PHE A 126 -13.42 12.56 25.93
CA PHE A 126 -13.44 13.84 25.21
C PHE A 126 -14.86 14.34 24.93
N ARG A 127 -15.82 13.44 24.66
CA ARG A 127 -17.25 13.80 24.52
C ARG A 127 -17.82 14.33 25.83
N GLU A 128 -17.56 13.65 26.94
CA GLU A 128 -18.02 14.09 28.26
C GLU A 128 -17.42 15.45 28.63
N ARG A 129 -16.12 15.64 28.40
CA ARG A 129 -15.45 16.92 28.61
C ARG A 129 -16.04 18.01 27.70
N GLY A 130 -16.28 17.71 26.43
CA GLY A 130 -16.93 18.61 25.49
C GLY A 130 -18.31 19.06 25.95
N ALA A 131 -19.15 18.14 26.40
CA ALA A 131 -20.46 18.44 26.97
C ALA A 131 -20.37 19.30 28.23
N SER A 132 -19.39 19.04 29.11
CA SER A 132 -19.12 19.86 30.29
C SER A 132 -18.73 21.29 29.92
N LEU A 133 -17.84 21.46 28.94
CA LEU A 133 -17.42 22.78 28.44
C LEU A 133 -18.59 23.55 27.80
N SER A 134 -19.44 22.86 27.03
CA SER A 134 -20.67 23.43 26.48
C SER A 134 -21.61 23.92 27.59
N ASN A 135 -21.85 23.11 28.62
CA ASN A 135 -22.69 23.50 29.77
C ASN A 135 -22.10 24.67 30.56
N LEU A 136 -20.79 24.70 30.76
CA LEU A 136 -20.09 25.84 31.39
C LEU A 136 -20.26 27.11 30.56
N SER A 137 -20.16 27.01 29.23
CA SER A 137 -20.36 28.15 28.33
C SER A 137 -21.79 28.71 28.40
N ALA A 138 -22.79 27.86 28.66
CA ALA A 138 -24.21 28.24 28.74
C ALA A 138 -24.63 28.80 30.12
N ALA A 139 -23.99 28.39 31.22
CA ALA A 139 -24.50 28.62 32.58
C ALA A 139 -24.17 29.99 33.20
N GLN A 140 -23.29 30.82 32.61
CA GLN A 140 -22.93 32.13 33.17
C GLN A 140 -22.86 33.21 32.10
N MET A 141 -23.40 34.41 32.36
CA MET A 141 -23.26 35.56 31.45
C MET A 141 -21.79 35.97 31.20
N ARG A 142 -20.86 35.64 32.11
CA ARG A 142 -19.42 35.81 31.89
C ARG A 142 -18.83 34.82 30.87
N ASN A 143 -19.52 33.70 30.61
CA ASN A 143 -19.07 32.62 29.74
C ASN A 143 -19.64 32.70 28.31
N ALA A 144 -20.55 33.64 28.02
CA ALA A 144 -20.91 34.01 26.64
C ALA A 144 -19.65 34.37 25.82
N LYS A 145 -18.64 34.96 26.47
CA LYS A 145 -17.32 35.24 25.86
C LYS A 145 -16.54 33.98 25.46
N ILE A 146 -16.74 32.85 26.15
CA ILE A 146 -16.11 31.56 25.80
C ILE A 146 -16.80 30.99 24.55
N ALA A 147 -18.13 31.08 24.47
CA ALA A 147 -18.86 30.68 23.27
C ALA A 147 -18.49 31.56 22.06
N ASP A 148 -18.34 32.88 22.23
CA ASP A 148 -17.81 33.76 21.18
C ASP A 148 -16.41 33.34 20.72
N ALA A 149 -15.48 33.09 21.66
CA ALA A 149 -14.12 32.68 21.34
C ALA A 149 -14.07 31.30 20.65
N ALA A 150 -14.95 30.38 21.06
CA ALA A 150 -15.10 29.07 20.41
C ALA A 150 -15.72 29.18 19.00
N SER A 151 -16.61 30.15 18.77
CA SER A 151 -17.11 30.44 17.42
C SER A 151 -16.02 31.02 16.53
N GLU A 152 -15.19 31.93 17.05
CA GLU A 152 -14.00 32.44 16.35
C GLU A 152 -13.04 31.28 16.01
N LEU A 153 -12.77 30.38 16.96
CA LEU A 153 -11.97 29.17 16.75
C LEU A 153 -12.52 28.33 15.60
N LYS A 154 -13.82 28.04 15.62
CA LYS A 154 -14.48 27.22 14.60
C LYS A 154 -14.42 27.90 13.23
N GLY A 155 -14.60 29.22 13.17
CA GLY A 155 -14.41 30.00 11.94
C GLY A 155 -12.99 29.93 11.40
N ILE A 156 -11.97 30.00 12.26
CA ILE A 156 -10.56 29.85 11.85
C ILE A 156 -10.30 28.42 11.34
N LEU A 157 -10.86 27.39 11.98
CA LEU A 157 -10.74 26.01 11.52
C LEU A 157 -11.41 25.79 10.17
N ARG A 158 -12.61 26.36 9.95
CA ARG A 158 -13.26 26.37 8.63
C ARG A 158 -12.41 27.08 7.59
N MET A 159 -11.86 28.25 7.92
CA MET A 159 -10.98 29.00 7.03
C MET A 159 -9.72 28.20 6.66
N ARG A 160 -9.09 27.55 7.65
CA ARG A 160 -7.95 26.67 7.42
C ARG A 160 -8.34 25.48 6.57
N GLN A 161 -9.48 24.84 6.87
CA GLN A 161 -10.01 23.73 6.10
C GLN A 161 -10.34 24.15 4.68
N GLU A 162 -10.90 25.33 4.44
CA GLU A 162 -11.11 25.87 3.10
C GLU A 162 -9.78 26.18 2.42
N TYR A 163 -8.79 26.69 3.14
CA TYR A 163 -7.48 27.01 2.56
C TYR A 163 -6.65 25.77 2.20
N GLU A 164 -6.66 24.76 3.06
CA GLU A 164 -6.06 23.43 2.80
C GLU A 164 -6.90 22.70 1.74
N THR A 165 -8.22 22.81 1.89
CA THR A 165 -9.34 22.72 0.95
C THR A 165 -9.06 23.01 -0.51
N LEU A 166 -8.62 24.26 -0.71
CA LEU A 166 -8.65 24.96 -1.97
C LEU A 166 -7.58 24.38 -2.89
N PRO A 167 -7.98 23.85 -4.04
CA PRO A 167 -7.06 23.32 -5.03
C PRO A 167 -6.28 24.51 -5.59
N ARG A 168 -5.00 24.63 -5.21
CA ARG A 168 -4.12 25.70 -5.71
C ARG A 168 -3.56 25.41 -7.10
N LEU A 169 -4.29 24.64 -7.90
CA LEU A 169 -3.89 24.43 -9.29
C LEU A 169 -4.20 25.74 -10.02
N GLY A 170 -3.18 26.36 -10.60
CA GLY A 170 -3.40 27.46 -11.54
C GLY A 170 -4.35 26.99 -12.65
N ALA A 171 -5.13 27.90 -13.25
CA ALA A 171 -6.13 27.53 -14.26
C ALA A 171 -5.53 26.68 -15.41
N GLN A 172 -4.28 26.93 -15.78
CA GLN A 172 -3.53 26.12 -16.74
C GLN A 172 -3.24 24.70 -16.22
N GLN A 173 -2.67 24.57 -15.01
CA GLN A 173 -2.40 23.26 -14.40
C GLN A 173 -3.69 22.45 -14.20
N ALA A 174 -4.78 23.11 -13.82
CA ALA A 174 -6.09 22.48 -13.69
C ALA A 174 -6.64 22.04 -15.06
N ALA A 175 -6.48 22.85 -16.12
CA ALA A 175 -6.85 22.48 -17.47
C ALA A 175 -6.04 21.29 -17.99
N GLU A 176 -4.72 21.27 -17.79
CA GLU A 176 -3.83 20.18 -18.17
C GLU A 176 -4.16 18.89 -17.42
N LEU A 177 -4.32 18.95 -16.09
CA LEU A 177 -4.70 17.80 -15.29
C LEU A 177 -6.08 17.27 -15.69
N THR A 178 -7.05 18.18 -15.89
CA THR A 178 -8.39 17.80 -16.34
C THR A 178 -8.32 17.17 -17.73
N ALA A 179 -7.50 17.72 -18.64
CA ALA A 179 -7.32 17.16 -19.98
C ALA A 179 -6.72 15.76 -19.89
N ARG A 180 -5.71 15.55 -19.04
CA ARG A 180 -5.12 14.21 -18.82
C ARG A 180 -6.12 13.18 -18.26
N LEU A 181 -7.10 13.64 -17.47
CA LEU A 181 -8.15 12.80 -16.86
C LEU A 181 -9.38 12.59 -17.75
N ARG A 182 -9.68 13.54 -18.63
CA ARG A 182 -10.96 13.62 -19.35
C ARG A 182 -10.84 13.55 -20.85
N ASN A 183 -9.66 13.80 -21.42
CA ASN A 183 -9.40 13.47 -22.80
C ASN A 183 -9.54 11.95 -22.94
N GLN A 184 -10.39 11.55 -23.87
CA GLN A 184 -10.86 10.19 -23.94
C GLN A 184 -10.87 9.73 -25.40
N ALA A 185 -10.17 8.65 -25.67
CA ALA A 185 -10.29 7.92 -26.92
C ALA A 185 -11.40 6.89 -26.78
N VAL A 186 -12.33 6.86 -27.74
CA VAL A 186 -13.28 5.76 -27.93
C VAL A 186 -12.72 4.88 -29.03
N TRP A 187 -12.53 3.60 -28.74
CA TRP A 187 -11.91 2.67 -29.66
C TRP A 187 -12.54 1.30 -29.57
N GLN A 188 -12.21 0.47 -30.54
CA GLN A 188 -12.53 -0.94 -30.56
C GLN A 188 -11.31 -1.72 -31.01
N TYR A 189 -11.23 -2.98 -30.63
CA TYR A 189 -10.08 -3.79 -30.96
C TYR A 189 -10.39 -5.26 -31.13
N VAL A 190 -9.46 -5.93 -31.80
CA VAL A 190 -9.36 -7.39 -31.84
C VAL A 190 -8.04 -7.75 -31.19
N TRP A 191 -8.11 -8.52 -30.11
CA TRP A 191 -6.93 -9.04 -29.45
C TRP A 191 -6.54 -10.39 -30.02
N LEU A 192 -5.28 -10.49 -30.45
CA LEU A 192 -4.70 -11.72 -30.98
C LEU A 192 -3.55 -12.14 -30.07
N PRO A 193 -3.81 -12.98 -29.06
CA PRO A 193 -2.73 -13.63 -28.33
C PRO A 193 -2.07 -14.67 -29.23
N VAL A 194 -0.80 -14.99 -28.98
CA VAL A 194 -0.20 -16.19 -29.57
C VAL A 194 -0.98 -17.43 -29.13
N ASP A 195 -1.48 -18.17 -30.11
CA ASP A 195 -2.12 -19.47 -29.89
C ASP A 195 -1.05 -20.51 -29.49
N PRO A 196 -1.18 -21.19 -28.32
CA PRO A 196 -0.26 -22.24 -27.92
C PRO A 196 -0.11 -23.37 -28.95
N LEU A 197 -1.17 -23.70 -29.70
CA LEU A 197 -1.13 -24.74 -30.74
C LEU A 197 -0.30 -24.31 -31.95
N VAL A 198 -0.26 -23.01 -32.25
CA VAL A 198 0.63 -22.45 -33.28
C VAL A 198 2.06 -22.46 -32.78
N ALA A 199 2.30 -22.10 -31.52
CA ALA A 199 3.63 -22.17 -30.91
C ALA A 199 4.18 -23.60 -30.88
N GLU A 200 3.36 -24.62 -30.61
CA GLU A 200 3.78 -26.03 -30.62
C GLU A 200 4.34 -26.48 -31.97
N LYS A 201 3.80 -25.96 -33.08
CA LYS A 201 4.24 -26.25 -34.45
C LYS A 201 5.61 -25.65 -34.80
N ILE A 202 6.10 -24.70 -34.01
CA ILE A 202 7.44 -24.14 -34.21
C ILE A 202 8.48 -25.21 -33.89
N THR A 203 9.42 -25.40 -34.82
CA THR A 203 10.53 -26.34 -34.69
C THR A 203 11.29 -26.05 -33.40
N ALA A 204 11.58 -27.10 -32.63
CA ALA A 204 12.32 -26.95 -31.38
C ALA A 204 13.73 -26.37 -31.68
N PRO A 205 14.22 -25.44 -30.83
CA PRO A 205 15.57 -24.89 -30.98
C PRO A 205 16.61 -25.97 -30.69
N SER A 206 17.84 -25.70 -31.13
CA SER A 206 19.00 -26.44 -30.62
C SER A 206 19.18 -26.20 -29.10
N ASP A 207 19.85 -27.13 -28.42
CA ASP A 207 20.13 -27.01 -26.98
C ASP A 207 20.94 -25.74 -26.66
N ASP A 208 21.82 -25.31 -27.56
CA ASP A 208 22.63 -24.08 -27.41
C ASP A 208 21.76 -22.82 -27.49
N GLU A 209 20.81 -22.77 -28.43
CA GLU A 209 19.85 -21.66 -28.55
C GLU A 209 18.92 -21.60 -27.33
N LEU A 210 18.48 -22.75 -26.84
CA LEU A 210 17.63 -22.82 -25.65
C LEU A 210 18.39 -22.38 -24.40
N LEU A 211 19.65 -22.77 -24.26
CA LEU A 211 20.53 -22.34 -23.17
C LEU A 211 20.81 -20.83 -23.25
N ALA A 212 21.02 -20.28 -24.44
CA ALA A 212 21.19 -18.84 -24.63
C ALA A 212 19.93 -18.07 -24.22
N PHE A 213 18.75 -18.58 -24.59
CA PHE A 213 17.46 -18.00 -24.18
C PHE A 213 17.24 -18.09 -22.67
N PHE A 214 17.54 -19.24 -22.06
CA PHE A 214 17.50 -19.42 -20.61
C PHE A 214 18.41 -18.41 -19.90
N ASN A 215 19.68 -18.32 -20.30
CA ASN A 215 20.66 -17.42 -19.68
C ASN A 215 20.24 -15.95 -19.78
N LYS A 216 19.58 -15.54 -20.89
CA LYS A 216 19.07 -14.18 -21.05
C LYS A 216 17.98 -13.83 -20.03
N TYR A 217 17.09 -14.76 -19.70
CA TYR A 217 15.91 -14.52 -18.84
C TYR A 217 15.99 -15.20 -17.47
N ARG A 218 17.12 -15.84 -17.14
CA ARG A 218 17.35 -16.63 -15.92
C ARG A 218 17.05 -15.86 -14.64
N ASP A 219 17.56 -14.62 -14.56
CA ASP A 219 17.48 -13.77 -13.36
C ASP A 219 16.47 -12.63 -13.49
N VAL A 220 15.60 -12.69 -14.50
CA VAL A 220 14.57 -11.70 -14.79
C VAL A 220 13.23 -12.20 -14.24
N ASN A 221 12.45 -11.32 -13.60
CA ASN A 221 11.05 -11.65 -13.30
C ASN A 221 10.22 -11.55 -14.58
N ALA A 222 9.25 -12.44 -14.77
CA ALA A 222 8.41 -12.42 -15.97
C ALA A 222 7.75 -11.05 -16.23
N GLY A 223 7.32 -10.34 -15.17
CA GLY A 223 6.71 -9.00 -15.29
C GLY A 223 7.68 -7.86 -15.62
N ASP A 224 8.98 -8.04 -15.38
CA ASP A 224 10.02 -7.03 -15.66
C ASP A 224 10.64 -7.21 -17.07
N SER A 225 10.33 -8.33 -17.71
CA SER A 225 10.82 -8.69 -19.04
C SER A 225 10.12 -7.89 -20.14
N ASP A 226 10.83 -7.64 -21.24
CA ASP A 226 10.27 -7.03 -22.45
C ASP A 226 9.19 -7.91 -23.07
N VAL A 227 9.42 -9.23 -23.10
CA VAL A 227 8.54 -10.24 -23.73
C VAL A 227 7.70 -11.04 -22.74
N GLY A 228 7.70 -10.65 -21.45
CA GLY A 228 6.89 -11.33 -20.43
C GLY A 228 7.45 -12.69 -19.97
N VAL A 229 8.73 -12.95 -20.24
CA VAL A 229 9.41 -14.20 -19.90
C VAL A 229 10.46 -13.94 -18.83
N GLY A 230 10.47 -14.77 -17.79
CA GLY A 230 11.45 -14.67 -16.73
C GLY A 230 11.43 -15.90 -15.84
N TYR A 231 12.61 -16.36 -15.44
CA TYR A 231 12.78 -17.60 -14.67
C TYR A 231 13.26 -17.36 -13.24
N LYS A 232 13.30 -16.10 -12.78
CA LYS A 232 13.67 -15.80 -11.41
C LYS A 232 12.70 -16.48 -10.45
N LEU A 233 13.23 -17.43 -9.68
CA LEU A 233 12.45 -18.16 -8.69
C LEU A 233 12.38 -17.33 -7.41
N GLY A 234 11.25 -17.47 -6.70
CA GLY A 234 11.06 -16.84 -5.39
C GLY A 234 12.03 -17.38 -4.33
N PRO A 235 11.93 -16.86 -3.10
CA PRO A 235 12.70 -17.40 -1.98
C PRO A 235 12.34 -18.87 -1.75
N ARG A 236 13.35 -19.68 -1.45
CA ARG A 236 13.22 -21.12 -1.21
C ARG A 236 14.05 -21.55 -0.01
N VAL A 237 13.64 -22.62 0.66
CA VAL A 237 14.35 -23.15 1.83
C VAL A 237 14.48 -24.66 1.79
N LYS A 238 15.35 -25.19 2.64
CA LYS A 238 15.34 -26.56 3.13
C LYS A 238 15.15 -26.51 4.64
N LEU A 239 14.38 -27.46 5.17
CA LEU A 239 14.11 -27.49 6.60
C LEU A 239 13.99 -28.91 7.13
N ARG A 240 14.11 -28.99 8.45
CA ARG A 240 13.76 -30.14 9.28
C ARG A 240 12.83 -29.67 10.37
N TRP A 241 12.04 -30.57 10.96
CA TRP A 241 11.23 -30.21 12.11
C TRP A 241 11.07 -31.37 13.09
N LEU A 242 10.99 -31.03 14.37
CA LEU A 242 10.60 -31.94 15.44
C LEU A 242 9.08 -31.91 15.57
N LYS A 243 8.43 -33.08 15.50
CA LYS A 243 6.97 -33.24 15.61
C LYS A 243 6.58 -33.78 16.98
N LEU A 244 5.83 -32.99 17.74
CA LEU A 244 5.14 -33.44 18.95
C LEU A 244 3.69 -33.82 18.57
N ASP A 245 3.48 -35.10 18.26
CA ASP A 245 2.21 -35.61 17.75
C ASP A 245 1.16 -35.76 18.86
N MET A 246 0.13 -34.91 18.84
CA MET A 246 -0.96 -34.92 19.81
C MET A 246 -1.73 -36.25 19.81
N ALA A 247 -1.95 -36.85 18.64
CA ALA A 247 -2.68 -38.11 18.54
C ALA A 247 -1.87 -39.27 19.14
N ALA A 248 -0.56 -39.29 18.93
CA ALA A 248 0.34 -40.27 19.55
C ALA A 248 0.33 -40.16 21.08
N ILE A 249 0.36 -38.94 21.62
CA ILE A 249 0.23 -38.68 23.06
C ILE A 249 -1.11 -39.16 23.58
N ARG A 250 -2.21 -38.74 22.95
CA ARG A 250 -3.59 -39.09 23.33
C ARG A 250 -3.80 -40.60 23.43
N LYS A 251 -3.18 -41.38 22.53
CA LYS A 251 -3.25 -42.85 22.53
C LYS A 251 -2.63 -43.50 23.78
N GLN A 252 -1.65 -42.87 24.41
CA GLN A 252 -0.98 -43.40 25.61
C GLN A 252 -1.66 -42.99 26.92
N VAL A 253 -2.54 -41.99 26.89
CA VAL A 253 -3.21 -41.48 28.10
C VAL A 253 -4.28 -42.44 28.59
N LYS A 254 -4.11 -42.93 29.83
CA LYS A 254 -5.13 -43.71 30.54
C LYS A 254 -5.92 -42.80 31.48
N VAL A 255 -7.21 -42.66 31.23
CA VAL A 255 -8.11 -41.90 32.11
C VAL A 255 -8.54 -42.80 33.27
N ARG A 256 -8.53 -42.27 34.50
CA ARG A 256 -8.98 -43.01 35.67
C ARG A 256 -10.50 -43.05 35.72
N ALA A 257 -11.07 -44.22 35.97
CA ALA A 257 -12.53 -44.38 36.08
C ALA A 257 -13.16 -43.44 37.13
N VAL A 258 -12.46 -43.18 38.24
CA VAL A 258 -12.93 -42.27 39.30
C VAL A 258 -13.11 -40.84 38.80
N ASP A 259 -12.22 -40.35 37.92
CA ASP A 259 -12.31 -38.99 37.38
C ASP A 259 -13.46 -38.87 36.37
N VAL A 260 -13.71 -39.94 35.60
CA VAL A 260 -14.88 -40.04 34.70
C VAL A 260 -16.17 -40.00 35.51
N GLU A 261 -16.30 -40.83 36.54
CA GLU A 261 -17.48 -40.86 37.43
C GLU A 261 -17.72 -39.51 38.10
N LYS A 262 -16.66 -38.86 38.58
CA LYS A 262 -16.76 -37.53 39.20
C LYS A 262 -17.32 -36.50 38.21
N ARG A 263 -16.75 -36.41 37.01
CA ARG A 263 -17.19 -35.45 35.99
C ARG A 263 -18.58 -35.79 35.44
N LEU A 264 -18.94 -37.08 35.38
CA LEU A 264 -20.28 -37.53 34.98
C LEU A 264 -21.34 -37.08 36.00
N ARG A 265 -21.08 -37.20 37.30
CA ARG A 265 -21.95 -36.64 38.35
C ARG A 265 -22.07 -35.12 38.27
N GLU A 266 -20.96 -34.42 38.03
CA GLU A 266 -20.94 -32.96 37.84
C GLU A 266 -21.74 -32.52 36.61
N SER A 267 -21.88 -33.38 35.59
CA SER A 267 -22.68 -33.10 34.40
C SER A 267 -24.19 -33.25 34.61
N GLY A 268 -24.64 -33.78 35.76
CA GLY A 268 -26.05 -33.95 36.10
C GLY A 268 -26.76 -35.12 35.40
N VAL A 269 -26.02 -36.01 34.74
CA VAL A 269 -26.57 -37.19 34.07
C VAL A 269 -27.07 -38.20 35.12
N VAL A 270 -28.33 -38.63 34.99
CA VAL A 270 -28.93 -39.62 35.89
C VAL A 270 -28.36 -41.00 35.58
N ALA A 271 -27.89 -41.68 36.63
CA ALA A 271 -27.38 -43.04 36.53
C ALA A 271 -28.47 -44.00 35.99
N GLY A 272 -28.10 -44.83 35.02
CA GLY A 272 -29.00 -45.76 34.32
C GLY A 272 -29.81 -45.15 33.17
N SER A 273 -29.63 -43.85 32.86
CA SER A 273 -30.32 -43.25 31.71
C SER A 273 -29.74 -43.75 30.38
N PRO A 274 -30.55 -43.82 29.30
CA PRO A 274 -30.06 -44.19 27.96
C PRO A 274 -28.91 -43.31 27.45
N ASP A 275 -28.84 -42.06 27.93
CA ASP A 275 -27.81 -41.09 27.54
C ASP A 275 -26.49 -41.24 28.31
N GLU A 276 -26.46 -42.03 29.40
CA GLU A 276 -25.28 -42.16 30.27
C GLU A 276 -24.07 -42.67 29.50
N ALA A 277 -24.22 -43.69 28.66
CA ALA A 277 -23.12 -44.26 27.90
C ALA A 277 -22.50 -43.25 26.93
N LYS A 278 -23.34 -42.47 26.24
CA LYS A 278 -22.89 -41.41 25.33
C LYS A 278 -22.14 -40.32 26.09
N LYS A 279 -22.71 -39.85 27.20
CA LYS A 279 -22.10 -38.80 28.04
C LYS A 279 -20.80 -39.25 28.69
N ARG A 280 -20.73 -40.49 29.15
CA ARG A 280 -19.51 -41.11 29.66
C ARG A 280 -18.39 -41.10 28.62
N ASN A 281 -18.69 -41.48 27.37
CA ASN A 281 -17.72 -41.45 26.28
C ASN A 281 -17.26 -40.01 25.95
N GLU A 282 -18.17 -39.04 25.93
CA GLU A 282 -17.84 -37.61 25.75
C GLU A 282 -16.93 -37.10 26.88
N VAL A 283 -17.24 -37.42 28.14
CA VAL A 283 -16.46 -37.05 29.32
C VAL A 283 -15.07 -37.70 29.29
N GLU A 284 -14.98 -38.99 28.99
CA GLU A 284 -13.69 -39.69 28.90
C GLU A 284 -12.82 -39.10 27.78
N THR A 285 -13.43 -38.83 26.62
CA THR A 285 -12.78 -38.20 25.46
C THR A 285 -12.19 -36.83 25.85
N LYS A 286 -12.98 -36.01 26.56
CA LYS A 286 -12.55 -34.69 27.04
C LYS A 286 -11.45 -34.78 28.11
N LEU A 287 -11.58 -35.67 29.10
CA LEU A 287 -10.53 -35.87 30.11
C LEU A 287 -9.23 -36.36 29.48
N ARG A 288 -9.31 -37.21 28.46
CA ARG A 288 -8.15 -37.66 27.69
C ARG A 288 -7.49 -36.51 26.93
N ASP A 289 -8.29 -35.62 26.33
CA ASP A 289 -7.80 -34.42 25.65
C ASP A 289 -7.13 -33.44 26.61
N GLU A 290 -7.75 -33.16 27.76
CA GLU A 290 -7.19 -32.29 28.80
C GLU A 290 -5.84 -32.84 29.31
N ALA A 291 -5.76 -34.16 29.54
CA ALA A 291 -4.51 -34.79 29.96
C ALA A 291 -3.45 -34.82 28.84
N ALA A 292 -3.84 -35.10 27.60
CA ALA A 292 -2.93 -35.08 26.45
C ALA A 292 -2.37 -33.67 26.20
N ALA A 293 -3.22 -32.63 26.26
CA ALA A 293 -2.80 -31.25 26.15
C ALA A 293 -1.82 -30.84 27.27
N LYS A 294 -2.05 -31.29 28.51
CA LYS A 294 -1.12 -31.05 29.62
C LYS A 294 0.24 -31.72 29.40
N ILE A 295 0.23 -32.96 28.91
CA ILE A 295 1.45 -33.69 28.55
C ILE A 295 2.20 -32.99 27.42
N LEU A 296 1.49 -32.55 26.37
CA LEU A 296 2.09 -31.81 25.27
C LEU A 296 2.73 -30.51 25.74
N ALA A 297 2.04 -29.72 26.58
CA ALA A 297 2.57 -28.48 27.13
C ALA A 297 3.85 -28.70 27.95
N ASP A 298 3.93 -29.79 28.73
CA ASP A 298 5.17 -30.15 29.43
C ASP A 298 6.30 -30.56 28.47
N ALA A 299 5.98 -31.28 27.39
CA ALA A 299 6.96 -31.62 26.35
C ALA A 299 7.49 -30.35 25.67
N GLU A 300 6.60 -29.42 25.31
CA GLU A 300 6.96 -28.11 24.73
C GLU A 300 7.88 -27.31 25.66
N LEU A 301 7.61 -27.30 26.96
CA LEU A 301 8.48 -26.64 27.94
C LEU A 301 9.89 -27.23 27.97
N VAL A 302 10.03 -28.56 27.83
CA VAL A 302 11.35 -29.21 27.74
C VAL A 302 12.05 -28.82 26.45
N VAL A 303 11.36 -28.89 25.31
CA VAL A 303 11.93 -28.52 24.00
C VAL A 303 12.40 -27.06 24.02
N LYS A 304 11.53 -26.14 24.45
CA LYS A 304 11.81 -24.72 24.57
C LYS A 304 12.97 -24.45 25.53
N GLY A 305 12.99 -25.12 26.68
CA GLY A 305 14.06 -25.01 27.66
C GLY A 305 15.43 -25.39 27.08
N GLU A 306 15.51 -26.48 26.33
CA GLU A 306 16.77 -26.93 25.71
C GLU A 306 17.24 -26.02 24.57
N VAL A 307 16.32 -25.56 23.72
CA VAL A 307 16.64 -24.58 22.67
C VAL A 307 17.17 -23.31 23.33
N LEU A 308 16.44 -22.74 24.29
CA LEU A 308 16.83 -21.52 24.98
C LEU A 308 18.14 -21.68 25.77
N ARG A 309 18.37 -22.83 26.42
CA ARG A 309 19.62 -23.10 27.16
C ARG A 309 20.85 -22.94 26.27
N THR A 310 20.75 -23.36 25.02
CA THR A 310 21.85 -23.29 24.06
C THR A 310 21.95 -21.93 23.37
N THR A 311 20.81 -21.28 23.10
CA THR A 311 20.78 -20.00 22.38
C THR A 311 20.87 -18.76 23.27
N ALA A 312 20.60 -18.86 24.58
CA ALA A 312 20.53 -17.70 25.48
C ALA A 312 21.89 -17.01 25.70
N SER A 313 23.00 -17.74 25.55
CA SER A 313 24.35 -17.16 25.63
C SER A 313 24.78 -16.44 24.36
N LEU A 314 24.05 -16.64 23.24
CA LEU A 314 24.38 -16.01 21.97
C LEU A 314 24.00 -14.53 21.99
N ARG A 315 24.91 -13.70 21.51
CA ARG A 315 24.70 -12.26 21.37
C ARG A 315 23.50 -11.98 20.48
N GLU A 316 22.68 -11.01 20.88
CA GLU A 316 21.50 -10.59 20.14
C GLU A 316 21.83 -9.53 19.10
N GLU A 317 21.20 -9.64 17.93
CA GLU A 317 21.24 -8.66 16.85
C GLU A 317 19.81 -8.27 16.49
N ARG A 318 19.50 -6.98 16.55
CA ARG A 318 18.15 -6.48 16.27
C ARG A 318 18.05 -6.01 14.82
N ILE A 319 17.06 -6.53 14.09
CA ILE A 319 16.71 -6.08 12.73
C ILE A 319 15.23 -5.69 12.74
N GLY A 320 14.96 -4.38 12.69
CA GLY A 320 13.62 -3.83 12.88
C GLY A 320 13.07 -4.12 14.29
N ALA A 321 11.89 -4.76 14.34
CA ALA A 321 11.24 -5.16 15.58
C ALA A 321 11.65 -6.56 16.08
N MET A 322 12.46 -7.30 15.31
CA MET A 322 12.83 -8.69 15.60
C MET A 322 14.25 -8.80 16.16
N THR A 323 14.45 -9.80 17.01
CA THR A 323 15.74 -10.13 17.61
C THR A 323 16.24 -11.46 17.06
N PHE A 324 17.45 -11.46 16.53
CA PHE A 324 18.15 -12.62 15.98
C PHE A 324 19.41 -12.92 16.80
N ARG A 325 20.04 -14.08 16.57
CA ARG A 325 21.26 -14.49 17.27
C ARG A 325 22.49 -14.32 16.37
N GLN A 326 23.57 -13.77 16.91
CA GLN A 326 24.87 -13.78 16.24
C GLN A 326 25.53 -15.14 16.50
N LEU A 327 25.69 -15.94 15.44
CA LEU A 327 26.22 -17.30 15.55
C LEU A 327 27.75 -17.28 15.59
N PRO A 328 28.38 -18.06 16.49
CA PRO A 328 29.83 -18.23 16.49
C PRO A 328 30.28 -19.11 15.33
N VAL A 329 31.58 -19.06 14.99
CA VAL A 329 32.14 -19.81 13.85
C VAL A 329 32.01 -21.33 14.03
N ASP A 330 32.04 -21.81 15.27
CA ASP A 330 31.91 -23.21 15.67
C ASP A 330 30.45 -23.62 15.97
N TRP A 331 29.45 -22.83 15.55
CA TRP A 331 28.04 -23.12 15.80
C TRP A 331 27.60 -24.51 15.33
N SER A 332 28.15 -25.01 14.22
CA SER A 332 27.83 -26.35 13.73
C SER A 332 28.12 -27.48 14.74
N ALA A 333 29.08 -27.28 15.64
CA ALA A 333 29.45 -28.24 16.69
C ALA A 333 28.64 -28.06 17.98
N THR A 334 28.13 -26.86 18.23
CA THR A 334 27.42 -26.50 19.47
C THR A 334 25.91 -26.36 19.30
N ARG A 335 25.41 -26.37 18.06
CA ARG A 335 23.97 -26.23 17.77
C ARG A 335 23.16 -27.37 18.41
N PRO A 336 21.94 -27.10 18.88
CA PRO A 336 21.09 -28.13 19.45
C PRO A 336 20.68 -29.17 18.41
N ASP A 337 20.77 -30.46 18.76
CA ASP A 337 20.23 -31.55 17.94
C ASP A 337 18.75 -31.78 18.26
N LEU A 338 17.88 -31.53 17.28
CA LEU A 338 16.43 -31.74 17.40
C LEU A 338 16.07 -33.18 17.80
N ALA A 339 16.82 -34.18 17.37
CA ALA A 339 16.53 -35.57 17.69
C ALA A 339 16.82 -35.86 19.18
N ALA A 340 17.96 -35.39 19.68
CA ALA A 340 18.31 -35.49 21.10
C ALA A 340 17.30 -34.74 21.99
N ILE A 341 16.87 -33.54 21.58
CA ILE A 341 15.84 -32.77 22.29
C ILE A 341 14.51 -33.53 22.32
N GLY A 342 14.08 -34.09 21.19
CA GLY A 342 12.86 -34.89 21.09
C GLY A 342 12.89 -36.14 21.99
N ALA A 343 14.03 -36.82 22.06
CA ALA A 343 14.22 -37.96 22.96
C ALA A 343 14.12 -37.54 24.44
N LEU A 344 14.79 -36.44 24.82
CA LEU A 344 14.77 -35.92 26.19
C LEU A 344 13.36 -35.47 26.61
N ALA A 345 12.62 -34.81 25.73
CA ALA A 345 11.24 -34.40 25.99
C ALA A 345 10.32 -35.61 26.24
N ALA A 346 10.43 -36.66 25.43
CA ALA A 346 9.70 -37.90 25.63
C ALA A 346 10.07 -38.59 26.95
N GLU A 347 11.36 -38.66 27.29
CA GLU A 347 11.86 -39.23 28.54
C GLU A 347 11.30 -38.51 29.77
N ARG A 348 11.37 -37.17 29.80
CA ARG A 348 10.90 -36.34 30.91
C ARG A 348 9.40 -36.50 31.13
N VAL A 349 8.62 -36.52 30.06
CA VAL A 349 7.18 -36.73 30.10
C VAL A 349 6.85 -38.16 30.57
N ASN A 350 7.54 -39.18 30.04
CA ASN A 350 7.36 -40.57 30.47
C ASN A 350 7.60 -40.73 31.98
N ALA A 351 8.67 -40.14 32.50
CA ALA A 351 9.01 -40.17 33.92
C ALA A 351 7.95 -39.43 34.79
N LYS A 352 7.48 -38.26 34.33
CA LYS A 352 6.50 -37.45 35.08
C LYS A 352 5.10 -38.06 35.10
N TYR A 353 4.67 -38.69 34.01
CA TYR A 353 3.29 -39.17 33.82
C TYR A 353 3.13 -40.69 33.90
N GLY A 354 4.22 -41.45 33.95
CA GLY A 354 4.17 -42.92 33.95
C GLY A 354 3.63 -43.51 32.65
N ILE A 355 3.87 -42.85 31.52
CA ILE A 355 3.48 -43.31 30.17
C ILE A 355 4.70 -43.80 29.38
N SER A 356 4.47 -44.51 28.27
CA SER A 356 5.52 -45.04 27.39
C SER A 356 5.41 -44.45 25.99
N LEU A 357 5.82 -43.19 25.84
CA LEU A 357 5.99 -42.54 24.56
C LEU A 357 7.34 -42.92 23.95
N LYS A 358 7.34 -43.18 22.64
CA LYS A 358 8.58 -43.24 21.86
C LYS A 358 9.20 -41.84 21.73
N PRO A 359 10.51 -41.73 21.46
CA PRO A 359 11.12 -40.45 21.10
C PRO A 359 10.32 -39.76 19.99
N PHE A 360 10.15 -38.45 20.12
CA PHE A 360 9.46 -37.64 19.12
C PHE A 360 10.24 -37.64 17.80
N GLU A 361 9.51 -37.68 16.68
CA GLU A 361 10.10 -37.84 15.35
C GLU A 361 10.64 -36.53 14.80
N VAL A 362 11.83 -36.57 14.19
CA VAL A 362 12.37 -35.48 13.38
C VAL A 362 12.19 -35.81 11.92
N VAL A 363 11.36 -35.04 11.23
CA VAL A 363 11.12 -35.21 9.80
C VAL A 363 12.06 -34.27 9.04
N SER A 364 12.69 -34.78 7.97
CA SER A 364 13.52 -33.99 7.07
C SER A 364 12.80 -33.71 5.76
N ALA A 365 12.85 -32.46 5.29
CA ALA A 365 12.44 -32.05 3.96
C ALA A 365 13.59 -31.35 3.23
N GLU A 366 14.77 -31.95 3.29
CA GLU A 366 16.01 -31.44 2.67
C GLU A 366 16.20 -31.90 1.22
N ASP A 367 15.36 -32.86 0.79
CA ASP A 367 15.28 -33.37 -0.57
C ASP A 367 14.62 -32.31 -1.48
N GLY A 368 15.47 -31.41 -1.97
CA GLY A 368 15.11 -30.31 -2.87
C GLY A 368 14.69 -29.03 -2.16
N TRP A 369 14.71 -27.93 -2.91
CA TRP A 369 14.29 -26.61 -2.44
C TRP A 369 12.77 -26.51 -2.37
N LYS A 370 12.24 -25.95 -1.27
CA LYS A 370 10.79 -25.73 -1.08
C LYS A 370 10.47 -24.24 -1.20
N ASP A 371 9.55 -23.90 -2.08
CA ASP A 371 8.92 -22.57 -2.17
C ASP A 371 7.62 -22.54 -1.33
N GLY A 372 6.91 -21.41 -1.31
CA GLY A 372 5.68 -21.25 -0.52
C GLY A 372 4.63 -22.34 -0.79
N PRO A 373 4.23 -22.57 -2.06
CA PRO A 373 3.29 -23.64 -2.39
C PRO A 373 3.77 -25.04 -2.00
N ALA A 374 5.07 -25.35 -2.14
CA ALA A 374 5.62 -26.64 -1.72
C ALA A 374 5.62 -26.80 -0.19
N LEU A 375 5.93 -25.74 0.56
CA LEU A 375 5.87 -25.71 2.03
C LEU A 375 4.46 -25.96 2.54
N ALA A 376 3.46 -25.28 1.97
CA ALA A 376 2.05 -25.43 2.35
C ALA A 376 1.49 -26.85 2.10
N ARG A 377 2.10 -27.62 1.19
CA ARG A 377 1.73 -29.01 0.88
C ARG A 377 2.48 -30.05 1.71
N LEU A 378 3.40 -29.66 2.58
CA LEU A 378 4.12 -30.61 3.44
C LEU A 378 3.14 -31.33 4.38
N PRO A 379 3.15 -32.67 4.43
CA PRO A 379 2.24 -33.44 5.29
C PRO A 379 2.35 -33.04 6.77
N GLY A 380 1.22 -32.78 7.41
CA GLY A 380 1.14 -32.31 8.80
C GLY A 380 1.48 -30.82 8.91
N ILE A 381 2.77 -30.49 8.82
CA ILE A 381 3.27 -29.15 9.13
C ILE A 381 2.82 -28.05 8.15
N GLY A 382 2.49 -28.38 6.90
CA GLY A 382 2.12 -27.39 5.87
C GLY A 382 0.87 -26.56 6.21
N GLY A 383 -0.05 -27.12 6.99
CA GLY A 383 -1.25 -26.43 7.48
C GLY A 383 -1.10 -25.81 8.88
N SER A 384 0.11 -25.85 9.46
CA SER A 384 0.36 -25.32 10.80
C SER A 384 0.51 -23.79 10.79
N MET A 385 0.28 -23.19 11.95
CA MET A 385 0.24 -21.75 12.14
C MET A 385 0.84 -21.38 13.50
N THR A 386 1.26 -20.13 13.64
CA THR A 386 1.65 -19.54 14.93
C THR A 386 0.87 -18.24 15.13
N THR A 387 0.64 -17.90 16.39
CA THR A 387 -0.06 -16.68 16.79
C THR A 387 0.91 -15.80 17.57
N GLY A 388 1.14 -14.58 17.10
CA GLY A 388 1.91 -13.57 17.82
C GLY A 388 1.13 -12.25 17.88
N GLY A 389 0.73 -11.86 19.09
CA GLY A 389 -0.23 -10.76 19.27
C GLY A 389 -1.55 -11.07 18.54
N ASP A 390 -2.06 -10.11 17.78
CA ASP A 390 -3.31 -10.23 17.03
C ASP A 390 -3.15 -10.90 15.65
N ARG A 391 -1.94 -11.36 15.31
CA ARG A 391 -1.64 -11.90 13.97
C ARG A 391 -1.41 -13.41 14.01
N GLN A 392 -2.13 -14.10 13.14
CA GLN A 392 -1.91 -15.49 12.81
C GLN A 392 -1.06 -15.56 11.54
N GLN A 393 0.05 -16.29 11.60
CA GLN A 393 0.93 -16.52 10.46
C GLN A 393 0.96 -18.00 10.12
N SER A 394 0.85 -18.31 8.83
CA SER A 394 0.96 -19.68 8.30
C SER A 394 2.43 -20.12 8.23
N MET A 395 2.67 -21.44 8.25
CA MET A 395 4.01 -22.01 8.25
C MET A 395 4.89 -21.51 7.09
N ASP A 396 4.37 -21.44 5.87
CA ASP A 396 5.10 -20.97 4.69
C ASP A 396 5.50 -19.50 4.83
N GLN A 397 4.61 -18.65 5.36
CA GLN A 397 4.90 -17.24 5.64
C GLN A 397 6.00 -17.08 6.69
N VAL A 398 5.97 -17.88 7.76
CA VAL A 398 6.98 -17.81 8.83
C VAL A 398 8.34 -18.28 8.32
N VAL A 399 8.37 -19.41 7.61
CA VAL A 399 9.60 -20.04 7.11
C VAL A 399 10.26 -19.21 6.01
N LEU A 400 9.49 -18.57 5.12
CA LEU A 400 10.05 -17.70 4.09
C LEU A 400 10.46 -16.31 4.61
N ASN A 401 10.06 -15.94 5.82
CA ASN A 401 10.50 -14.73 6.53
C ASN A 401 11.71 -15.00 7.45
N VAL A 402 12.49 -16.04 7.18
CA VAL A 402 13.77 -16.30 7.85
C VAL A 402 14.74 -15.13 7.65
N ARG A 403 15.57 -14.84 8.66
CA ARG A 403 16.52 -13.73 8.70
C ARG A 403 17.28 -13.48 7.40
N GLU A 404 17.76 -14.55 6.77
CA GLU A 404 18.61 -14.51 5.58
C GLU A 404 17.86 -14.12 4.30
N LEU A 405 16.52 -14.29 4.27
CA LEU A 405 15.67 -13.96 3.13
C LEU A 405 14.95 -12.60 3.29
N MET A 406 14.98 -12.05 4.49
CA MET A 406 14.26 -10.83 4.83
C MET A 406 14.85 -9.59 4.13
N ASP A 407 13.96 -8.74 3.60
CA ASP A 407 14.33 -7.39 3.15
C ASP A 407 14.69 -6.52 4.36
N LYS A 408 15.99 -6.20 4.50
CA LYS A 408 16.50 -5.40 5.62
C LYS A 408 16.01 -3.95 5.58
N ALA A 409 15.62 -3.43 4.41
CA ALA A 409 15.10 -2.07 4.29
C ALA A 409 13.65 -1.95 4.77
N ASN A 410 12.88 -3.03 4.62
CA ASN A 410 11.48 -3.09 5.05
C ASN A 410 11.14 -4.46 5.66
N PRO A 411 11.67 -4.77 6.85
CA PRO A 411 11.49 -6.07 7.47
C PRO A 411 10.00 -6.27 7.81
N MET A 412 9.39 -7.29 7.22
CA MET A 412 8.04 -7.68 7.62
C MET A 412 8.09 -8.28 9.03
N PRO A 413 7.23 -7.82 9.97
CA PRO A 413 7.20 -8.40 11.30
C PRO A 413 6.74 -9.86 11.22
N SER A 414 7.54 -10.77 11.76
CA SER A 414 7.14 -12.16 12.00
C SER A 414 6.87 -12.36 13.50
N SER A 415 5.84 -13.14 13.81
CA SER A 415 5.56 -13.59 15.18
C SER A 415 6.59 -14.59 15.69
N LEU A 416 7.33 -15.25 14.79
CA LEU A 416 8.34 -16.25 15.11
C LEU A 416 9.63 -15.95 14.34
N PRO A 417 10.62 -15.28 14.95
CA PRO A 417 11.88 -14.96 14.26
C PRO A 417 12.66 -16.25 14.00
N LEU A 418 12.74 -16.64 12.73
CA LEU A 418 13.54 -17.78 12.29
C LEU A 418 14.90 -17.34 11.74
N GLN A 419 15.90 -18.20 11.93
CA GLN A 419 17.26 -17.99 11.45
C GLN A 419 17.84 -19.31 10.95
N LEU A 420 18.70 -19.26 9.92
CA LEU A 420 19.41 -20.42 9.41
C LEU A 420 20.18 -21.13 10.54
N ASP A 421 20.04 -22.46 10.60
CA ASP A 421 20.67 -23.36 11.57
C ASP A 421 20.35 -23.08 13.06
N VAL A 422 19.28 -22.32 13.35
CA VAL A 422 18.78 -22.10 14.71
C VAL A 422 17.38 -22.69 14.84
N PRO A 423 17.14 -23.68 15.73
CA PRO A 423 15.80 -24.19 15.98
C PRO A 423 14.87 -23.09 16.48
N ALA A 424 13.62 -23.10 16.01
CA ALA A 424 12.58 -22.23 16.53
C ALA A 424 12.41 -22.43 18.04
N SER A 425 12.23 -21.35 18.80
CA SER A 425 11.99 -21.43 20.26
C SER A 425 10.52 -21.66 20.62
N GLU A 426 9.61 -21.32 19.71
CA GLU A 426 8.17 -21.54 19.85
C GLU A 426 7.68 -22.48 18.72
N PRO A 427 6.63 -23.28 18.97
CA PRO A 427 6.11 -24.19 17.97
C PRO A 427 5.17 -23.50 16.98
N LEU A 428 5.05 -24.10 15.80
CA LEU A 428 3.86 -23.99 14.95
C LEU A 428 2.85 -25.06 15.40
N ILE A 429 1.55 -24.76 15.39
CA ILE A 429 0.49 -25.65 15.83
C ILE A 429 -0.44 -25.94 14.66
N ASP A 430 -0.80 -27.21 14.43
CA ASP A 430 -1.78 -27.60 13.41
C ASP A 430 -3.23 -27.65 13.97
N ALA A 431 -4.20 -27.93 13.09
CA ALA A 431 -5.60 -28.06 13.48
C ALA A 431 -5.88 -29.23 14.45
N ALA A 432 -4.98 -30.20 14.55
CA ALA A 432 -5.08 -31.32 15.49
C ALA A 432 -4.43 -31.01 16.85
N GLY A 433 -3.83 -29.83 17.01
CA GLY A 433 -3.10 -29.43 18.20
C GLY A 433 -1.71 -30.04 18.31
N SER A 434 -1.16 -30.61 17.23
CA SER A 434 0.23 -31.07 17.23
C SER A 434 1.17 -29.88 17.09
N ALA A 435 2.29 -29.93 17.81
CA ALA A 435 3.28 -28.86 17.82
C ALA A 435 4.52 -29.23 16.99
N TYR A 436 5.02 -28.27 16.21
CA TYR A 436 6.13 -28.43 15.29
C TYR A 436 7.22 -27.39 15.55
N TYR A 437 8.43 -27.84 15.84
CA TYR A 437 9.60 -26.97 16.00
C TYR A 437 10.47 -27.05 14.74
N VAL A 438 10.52 -25.95 14.00
CA VAL A 438 11.20 -25.89 12.70
C VAL A 438 12.67 -25.51 12.87
N LEU A 439 13.52 -26.12 12.06
CA LEU A 439 14.91 -25.76 11.84
C LEU A 439 15.12 -25.56 10.34
N VAL A 440 15.41 -24.33 9.92
CA VAL A 440 15.79 -24.04 8.54
C VAL A 440 17.26 -24.41 8.36
N THR A 441 17.55 -25.33 7.45
CA THR A 441 18.92 -25.87 7.25
C THR A 441 19.59 -25.33 6.00
N ALA A 442 18.83 -24.78 5.05
CA ALA A 442 19.37 -24.01 3.95
C ALA A 442 18.36 -22.96 3.49
N VAL A 443 18.88 -21.84 2.98
CA VAL A 443 18.08 -20.73 2.47
C VAL A 443 18.60 -20.33 1.10
N ARG A 444 17.68 -19.90 0.24
CA ARG A 444 18.01 -19.38 -1.08
C ARG A 444 17.13 -18.18 -1.39
N GLY A 445 17.79 -17.03 -1.54
CA GLY A 445 17.13 -15.79 -1.95
C GLY A 445 16.51 -15.88 -3.35
N PRO A 446 15.71 -14.87 -3.74
CA PRO A 446 15.18 -14.76 -5.09
C PRO A 446 16.31 -14.80 -6.12
N SER A 447 16.38 -15.87 -6.88
CA SER A 447 17.49 -16.17 -7.81
C SER A 447 16.98 -17.03 -8.96
N GLY A 448 17.66 -16.97 -10.10
CA GLY A 448 17.37 -17.90 -11.19
C GLY A 448 17.60 -19.37 -10.80
N PRO A 449 17.10 -20.32 -11.60
CA PRO A 449 17.34 -21.75 -11.40
C PRO A 449 18.85 -22.05 -11.50
N GLU A 450 19.38 -23.07 -10.82
CA GLU A 450 20.81 -23.41 -10.94
C GLU A 450 21.13 -23.94 -12.33
N THR A 451 20.21 -24.75 -12.82
CA THR A 451 20.35 -25.46 -14.08
C THR A 451 19.09 -25.29 -14.92
N MET A 452 19.25 -25.31 -16.24
CA MET A 452 18.12 -25.31 -17.16
C MET A 452 17.21 -26.52 -16.94
N THR A 453 17.76 -27.66 -16.48
CA THR A 453 17.00 -28.90 -16.24
C THR A 453 15.82 -28.71 -15.28
N GLU A 454 15.93 -27.83 -14.28
CA GLU A 454 14.84 -27.50 -13.35
C GLU A 454 13.60 -26.93 -14.05
N VAL A 455 13.79 -26.22 -15.16
CA VAL A 455 12.75 -25.43 -15.83
C VAL A 455 12.69 -25.69 -17.35
N ARG A 456 13.36 -26.73 -17.86
CA ARG A 456 13.60 -26.91 -19.30
C ARG A 456 12.33 -26.91 -20.13
N GLU A 457 11.28 -27.58 -19.65
CA GLU A 457 9.98 -27.62 -20.32
C GLU A 457 9.32 -26.23 -20.40
N ILE A 458 9.41 -25.45 -19.33
CA ILE A 458 8.89 -24.08 -19.27
C ILE A 458 9.69 -23.19 -20.24
N VAL A 459 11.02 -23.29 -20.23
CA VAL A 459 11.90 -22.52 -21.12
C VAL A 459 11.61 -22.82 -22.59
N LEU A 460 11.46 -24.10 -22.95
CA LEU A 460 11.14 -24.52 -24.32
C LEU A 460 9.78 -23.96 -24.77
N LYS A 461 8.77 -24.07 -23.91
CA LYS A 461 7.43 -23.53 -24.18
C LYS A 461 7.48 -22.02 -24.41
N ASP A 462 8.14 -21.29 -23.52
CA ASP A 462 8.24 -19.82 -23.63
C ASP A 462 9.04 -19.38 -24.86
N TRP A 463 10.13 -20.08 -25.19
CA TRP A 463 10.89 -19.82 -26.42
C TRP A 463 9.99 -19.94 -27.65
N LYS A 464 9.22 -21.04 -27.75
CA LYS A 464 8.29 -21.26 -28.87
C LYS A 464 7.22 -20.16 -28.91
N MET A 465 6.65 -19.79 -27.77
CA MET A 465 5.68 -18.70 -27.69
C MET A 465 6.27 -17.36 -28.15
N VAL A 466 7.53 -17.06 -27.82
CA VAL A 466 8.21 -15.84 -28.26
C VAL A 466 8.47 -15.85 -29.77
N GLN A 467 8.84 -16.99 -30.35
CA GLN A 467 9.02 -17.09 -31.81
C GLN A 467 7.68 -16.97 -32.57
N ALA A 468 6.61 -17.58 -32.04
CA ALA A 468 5.27 -17.42 -32.59
C ALA A 468 4.81 -15.97 -32.50
N TYR A 469 5.13 -15.29 -31.40
CA TYR A 469 4.85 -13.86 -31.23
C TYR A 469 5.57 -13.01 -32.28
N LYS A 470 6.85 -13.26 -32.55
CA LYS A 470 7.59 -12.52 -33.59
C LYS A 470 6.94 -12.69 -34.96
N THR A 471 6.56 -13.92 -35.31
CA THR A 471 5.87 -14.22 -36.56
C THR A 471 4.53 -13.47 -36.66
N LEU A 472 3.75 -13.47 -35.57
CA LEU A 472 2.48 -12.74 -35.50
C LEU A 472 2.70 -11.22 -35.61
N ALA A 473 3.72 -10.69 -34.94
CA ALA A 473 4.06 -9.27 -34.97
C ALA A 473 4.49 -8.79 -36.37
N GLU A 474 5.18 -9.63 -37.14
CA GLU A 474 5.55 -9.38 -38.54
C GLU A 474 4.32 -9.37 -39.47
N GLN A 475 3.33 -10.22 -39.22
CA GLN A 475 2.09 -10.29 -40.01
C GLN A 475 1.08 -9.19 -39.64
N ALA A 476 1.17 -8.65 -38.43
CA ALA A 476 0.16 -7.75 -37.88
C ALA A 476 -0.09 -6.48 -38.73
N PRO A 477 0.93 -5.79 -39.30
CA PRO A 477 0.69 -4.63 -40.16
C PRO A 477 -0.24 -4.91 -41.35
N ALA A 478 -0.11 -6.10 -41.97
CA ALA A 478 -0.99 -6.51 -43.06
C ALA A 478 -2.43 -6.71 -42.58
N LEU A 479 -2.63 -7.21 -41.37
CA LEU A 479 -3.95 -7.34 -40.75
C LEU A 479 -4.60 -5.98 -40.46
N ALA A 480 -3.82 -4.98 -40.03
CA ALA A 480 -4.33 -3.62 -39.87
C ALA A 480 -4.70 -2.98 -41.22
N SER A 481 -3.92 -3.19 -42.27
CA SER A 481 -4.29 -2.74 -43.63
C SER A 481 -5.58 -3.42 -44.11
N ALA A 482 -5.74 -4.72 -43.87
CA ALA A 482 -6.98 -5.43 -44.17
C ALA A 482 -8.17 -4.87 -43.36
N ALA A 483 -7.96 -4.54 -42.08
CA ALA A 483 -8.99 -3.97 -41.22
C ALA A 483 -9.40 -2.56 -41.67
N ALA A 484 -8.47 -1.77 -42.20
CA ALA A 484 -8.76 -0.46 -42.78
C ALA A 484 -9.62 -0.56 -44.06
N LEU A 485 -9.46 -1.63 -44.85
CA LEU A 485 -10.19 -1.84 -46.10
C LEU A 485 -11.56 -2.51 -45.89
N GLU A 486 -11.61 -3.55 -45.06
CA GLU A 486 -12.80 -4.41 -44.91
C GLU A 486 -13.57 -4.17 -43.60
N GLY A 487 -12.99 -3.39 -42.68
CA GLY A 487 -13.49 -3.23 -41.33
C GLY A 487 -12.99 -4.31 -40.36
N LEU A 488 -12.94 -3.94 -39.07
CA LEU A 488 -12.37 -4.77 -38.02
C LEU A 488 -13.14 -6.10 -37.80
N SER A 489 -14.47 -6.08 -37.94
CA SER A 489 -15.32 -7.28 -37.81
C SER A 489 -15.09 -8.32 -38.92
N SER A 490 -14.81 -7.87 -40.15
CA SER A 490 -14.46 -8.78 -41.26
C SER A 490 -13.16 -9.52 -40.94
N VAL A 491 -12.13 -8.79 -40.53
CA VAL A 491 -10.84 -9.37 -40.15
C VAL A 491 -10.98 -10.32 -38.96
N ALA A 492 -11.73 -9.93 -37.93
CA ALA A 492 -11.98 -10.76 -36.76
C ALA A 492 -12.61 -12.13 -37.12
N SER A 493 -13.58 -12.14 -38.04
CA SER A 493 -14.25 -13.37 -38.48
C SER A 493 -13.34 -14.34 -39.24
N LYS A 494 -12.28 -13.83 -39.88
CA LYS A 494 -11.26 -14.62 -40.60
C LYS A 494 -10.18 -15.17 -39.68
N LEU A 495 -10.02 -14.59 -38.49
CA LEU A 495 -8.99 -14.95 -37.53
C LEU A 495 -9.56 -15.94 -36.50
N THR A 496 -8.76 -16.96 -36.19
CA THR A 496 -9.10 -17.95 -35.17
C THR A 496 -8.12 -17.81 -34.00
N VAL A 497 -8.65 -17.68 -32.79
CA VAL A 497 -7.93 -17.61 -31.51
C VAL A 497 -8.45 -18.74 -30.64
N GLU A 498 -7.58 -19.67 -30.22
CA GLU A 498 -7.96 -20.80 -29.36
C GLU A 498 -9.11 -21.64 -29.95
N SER A 499 -9.07 -21.87 -31.26
CA SER A 499 -10.13 -22.57 -32.02
C SER A 499 -11.50 -21.87 -32.06
N LYS A 500 -11.58 -20.59 -31.68
CA LYS A 500 -12.79 -19.75 -31.82
C LYS A 500 -12.52 -18.54 -32.70
N PRO A 501 -13.52 -18.00 -33.41
CA PRO A 501 -13.38 -16.72 -34.11
C PRO A 501 -12.96 -15.62 -33.13
N ALA A 502 -12.08 -14.72 -33.57
CA ALA A 502 -11.69 -13.57 -32.76
C ALA A 502 -12.90 -12.64 -32.53
N GLU A 503 -13.05 -12.11 -31.32
CA GLU A 503 -14.13 -11.19 -30.96
C GLU A 503 -13.69 -9.73 -31.12
N VAL A 504 -14.58 -8.88 -31.63
CA VAL A 504 -14.37 -7.43 -31.65
C VAL A 504 -14.91 -6.83 -30.36
N VAL A 505 -14.02 -6.28 -29.55
CA VAL A 505 -14.41 -5.56 -28.34
C VAL A 505 -14.71 -4.11 -28.71
N THR A 506 -15.97 -3.71 -28.61
CA THR A 506 -16.47 -2.37 -29.01
C THR A 506 -16.62 -1.42 -27.82
N ASN A 507 -16.71 -0.11 -28.11
CA ASN A 507 -17.02 0.94 -27.13
C ASN A 507 -16.06 0.97 -25.93
N VAL A 508 -14.78 0.80 -26.21
CA VAL A 508 -13.72 0.87 -25.23
C VAL A 508 -13.31 2.32 -25.07
N TYR A 509 -13.42 2.83 -23.86
CA TYR A 509 -13.04 4.16 -23.47
C TYR A 509 -11.68 4.12 -22.80
N MET A 510 -10.76 4.96 -23.24
CA MET A 510 -9.45 5.08 -22.62
C MET A 510 -9.10 6.52 -22.33
N THR A 511 -8.53 6.74 -21.15
CA THR A 511 -7.96 8.02 -20.74
C THR A 511 -6.51 7.78 -20.28
N ARG A 512 -5.65 8.80 -20.36
CA ARG A 512 -4.23 8.67 -19.96
C ARG A 512 -4.03 8.34 -18.48
N SER A 513 -5.04 8.56 -17.63
CA SER A 513 -4.92 8.42 -16.17
C SER A 513 -6.08 7.66 -15.51
N GLY A 514 -7.27 7.62 -16.11
CA GLY A 514 -8.41 6.85 -15.62
C GLY A 514 -8.44 5.40 -16.11
N GLY A 515 -7.48 4.98 -16.94
CA GLY A 515 -7.40 3.63 -17.48
C GLY A 515 -8.44 3.35 -18.56
N VAL A 516 -8.86 2.08 -18.66
CA VAL A 516 -9.75 1.56 -19.72
C VAL A 516 -11.10 1.10 -19.15
N SER A 517 -12.19 1.45 -19.84
CA SER A 517 -13.56 1.08 -19.48
C SER A 517 -14.39 0.71 -20.73
N PRO A 518 -15.18 -0.38 -20.75
CA PRO A 518 -15.26 -1.38 -19.70
C PRO A 518 -13.94 -2.16 -19.61
N MET A 519 -13.52 -2.48 -18.38
CA MET A 519 -12.39 -3.36 -18.18
C MET A 519 -12.87 -4.80 -18.33
N GLU A 520 -12.55 -5.41 -19.47
CA GLU A 520 -12.87 -6.81 -19.68
C GLU A 520 -12.01 -7.68 -18.75
N LYS A 521 -12.64 -8.65 -18.06
CA LYS A 521 -11.95 -9.50 -17.07
C LYS A 521 -10.73 -10.22 -17.66
N ASN A 522 -10.78 -10.57 -18.94
CA ASN A 522 -9.73 -11.33 -19.62
C ASN A 522 -8.63 -10.46 -20.24
N ALA A 523 -8.85 -9.15 -20.40
CA ALA A 523 -7.90 -8.20 -21.00
C ALA A 523 -7.33 -7.18 -20.00
N ALA A 524 -7.71 -7.25 -18.72
CA ALA A 524 -7.27 -6.31 -17.69
C ALA A 524 -5.74 -6.16 -17.57
N TRP A 525 -4.99 -7.22 -17.88
CA TRP A 525 -3.52 -7.17 -17.86
C TRP A 525 -2.96 -6.35 -19.03
N MET A 526 -3.64 -6.28 -20.18
CA MET A 526 -3.17 -5.58 -21.38
C MET A 526 -3.11 -4.08 -21.18
N PHE A 527 -4.13 -3.56 -20.48
CA PHE A 527 -4.27 -2.14 -20.16
C PHE A 527 -3.29 -1.65 -19.10
N ARG A 528 -2.44 -2.54 -18.54
CA ARG A 528 -1.29 -2.13 -17.72
C ARG A 528 -0.09 -1.70 -18.55
N SER A 529 -0.09 -1.97 -19.87
CA SER A 529 0.96 -1.50 -20.77
C SER A 529 0.79 0.00 -21.01
N GLN A 530 1.69 0.80 -20.44
CA GLN A 530 1.71 2.24 -20.67
C GLN A 530 1.94 2.58 -22.15
N THR A 531 2.71 1.75 -22.87
CA THR A 531 2.94 1.88 -24.31
C THR A 531 1.63 1.81 -25.12
N LEU A 532 0.73 0.88 -24.78
CA LEU A 532 -0.59 0.79 -25.43
C LEU A 532 -1.42 2.05 -25.22
N VAL A 533 -1.46 2.56 -23.98
CA VAL A 533 -2.19 3.77 -23.63
C VAL A 533 -1.62 4.98 -24.40
N ASP A 534 -0.30 5.14 -24.40
CA ASP A 534 0.37 6.27 -25.04
C ASP A 534 0.26 6.23 -26.57
N ASP A 535 0.36 5.06 -27.20
CA ASP A 535 0.23 4.92 -28.66
C ASP A 535 -1.18 5.25 -29.14
N ILE A 536 -2.22 4.76 -28.46
CA ILE A 536 -3.60 5.05 -28.85
C ILE A 536 -3.93 6.52 -28.57
N MET A 537 -3.58 7.05 -27.39
CA MET A 537 -3.88 8.44 -27.04
C MET A 537 -3.12 9.43 -27.94
N SER A 538 -1.85 9.17 -28.27
CA SER A 538 -1.07 10.04 -29.16
C SER A 538 -1.58 10.04 -30.61
N ARG A 539 -2.23 8.96 -31.07
CA ARG A 539 -2.92 8.91 -32.36
C ARG A 539 -4.29 9.58 -32.30
N ALA A 540 -5.05 9.34 -31.24
CA ALA A 540 -6.35 9.96 -31.02
C ALA A 540 -6.24 11.50 -30.96
N GLU A 541 -5.19 12.03 -30.31
CA GLU A 541 -4.91 13.47 -30.23
C GLU A 541 -4.63 14.13 -31.60
N LYS A 542 -4.28 13.34 -32.63
CA LYS A 542 -4.09 13.84 -34.01
C LYS A 542 -5.38 13.85 -34.82
N LEU A 543 -6.45 13.21 -34.33
CA LEU A 543 -7.75 13.23 -34.98
C LEU A 543 -8.45 14.57 -34.75
N ASP A 544 -9.10 15.06 -35.80
CA ASP A 544 -9.93 16.25 -35.71
C ASP A 544 -11.29 15.88 -35.12
N ALA A 545 -11.55 16.27 -33.88
CA ALA A 545 -12.80 15.97 -33.20
C ALA A 545 -14.03 16.66 -33.84
N THR A 546 -13.84 17.58 -34.79
CA THR A 546 -14.93 18.29 -35.47
C THR A 546 -15.35 17.66 -36.80
N LYS A 547 -14.58 16.68 -37.30
CA LYS A 547 -14.85 16.02 -38.59
C LYS A 547 -15.39 14.61 -38.41
N PRO A 548 -16.31 14.16 -39.28
CA PRO A 548 -16.67 12.74 -39.38
C PRO A 548 -15.43 11.86 -39.52
N LEU A 549 -15.40 10.71 -38.84
CA LEU A 549 -14.21 9.86 -38.77
C LEU A 549 -13.82 9.22 -40.11
N ASP A 550 -14.81 8.99 -40.99
CA ASP A 550 -14.64 8.47 -42.35
C ASP A 550 -13.93 9.45 -43.30
N GLU A 551 -13.92 10.74 -43.00
CA GLU A 551 -13.16 11.76 -43.73
C GLU A 551 -11.71 11.91 -43.24
N GLN A 552 -11.35 11.25 -42.13
CA GLN A 552 -10.01 11.34 -41.51
C GLN A 552 -9.10 10.22 -41.99
N ASP A 553 -7.78 10.43 -41.85
CA ASP A 553 -6.76 9.47 -42.28
C ASP A 553 -6.98 8.07 -41.66
N PRO A 554 -7.26 7.02 -42.47
CA PRO A 554 -7.41 5.67 -41.99
C PRO A 554 -6.19 5.15 -41.22
N ALA A 555 -4.98 5.64 -41.49
CA ALA A 555 -3.76 5.22 -40.80
C ALA A 555 -3.68 5.73 -39.33
N LEU A 556 -4.40 6.81 -39.01
CA LEU A 556 -4.56 7.26 -37.62
C LEU A 556 -5.63 6.45 -36.89
N ARG A 557 -6.61 5.91 -37.62
CA ARG A 557 -7.73 5.16 -37.05
C ARG A 557 -7.42 3.68 -36.88
N TYR A 558 -6.81 3.04 -37.88
CA TYR A 558 -6.49 1.62 -37.89
C TYR A 558 -5.00 1.40 -37.76
N PHE A 559 -4.58 0.69 -36.72
CA PHE A 559 -3.18 0.38 -36.50
C PHE A 559 -3.03 -0.84 -35.61
N VAL A 560 -1.82 -1.37 -35.55
CA VAL A 560 -1.46 -2.43 -34.62
C VAL A 560 -0.71 -1.83 -33.45
N VAL A 561 -1.06 -2.30 -32.26
CA VAL A 561 -0.20 -2.14 -31.09
C VAL A 561 0.33 -3.50 -30.68
N GLN A 562 1.65 -3.60 -30.63
CA GLN A 562 2.32 -4.79 -30.14
C GLN A 562 2.36 -4.76 -28.61
N VAL A 563 2.03 -5.88 -27.96
CA VAL A 563 2.09 -6.01 -26.49
C VAL A 563 3.00 -7.18 -26.16
N PRO A 564 4.34 -7.00 -26.21
CA PRO A 564 5.29 -8.11 -26.17
C PRO A 564 5.23 -8.86 -24.84
N GLN A 565 4.98 -8.16 -23.72
CA GLN A 565 4.83 -8.76 -22.38
C GLN A 565 3.76 -9.85 -22.29
N SER A 566 2.79 -9.83 -23.19
CA SER A 566 1.72 -10.82 -23.23
C SER A 566 1.71 -11.61 -24.52
N ARG A 567 2.77 -11.45 -25.32
CA ARG A 567 3.02 -12.22 -26.54
C ARG A 567 1.80 -12.18 -27.45
N GLY A 568 1.33 -10.98 -27.76
CA GLY A 568 0.20 -10.79 -28.67
C GLY A 568 0.15 -9.38 -29.26
N VAL A 569 -0.80 -9.19 -30.16
CA VAL A 569 -1.01 -7.94 -30.89
C VAL A 569 -2.47 -7.52 -30.79
N ALA A 570 -2.70 -6.22 -30.60
CA ALA A 570 -4.02 -5.62 -30.66
C ALA A 570 -4.17 -4.92 -32.02
N ILE A 571 -5.18 -5.32 -32.80
CA ILE A 571 -5.60 -4.57 -33.98
C ILE A 571 -6.63 -3.56 -33.49
N VAL A 572 -6.26 -2.28 -33.55
CA VAL A 572 -7.02 -1.18 -32.97
C VAL A 572 -7.72 -0.40 -34.06
N GLN A 573 -8.95 -0.01 -33.78
CA GLN A 573 -9.68 1.02 -34.52
C GLN A 573 -10.15 2.12 -33.57
N ILE A 574 -9.70 3.36 -33.77
CA ILE A 574 -10.26 4.52 -33.07
C ILE A 574 -11.60 4.90 -33.72
N ILE A 575 -12.65 4.87 -32.91
CA ILE A 575 -14.04 5.20 -33.29
C ILE A 575 -14.50 6.54 -32.72
N GLY A 576 -13.65 7.26 -32.00
CA GLY A 576 -13.95 8.60 -31.51
C GLY A 576 -12.81 9.20 -30.71
N TRP A 577 -12.72 10.53 -30.73
CA TRP A 577 -11.87 11.31 -29.85
C TRP A 577 -12.70 12.39 -29.18
N GLU A 578 -12.75 12.36 -27.86
CA GLU A 578 -13.45 13.36 -27.04
C GLU A 578 -12.41 14.19 -26.27
N PRO A 579 -11.91 15.29 -26.88
CA PRO A 579 -11.05 16.21 -26.16
C PRO A 579 -11.84 16.97 -25.09
N LEU A 580 -11.14 17.43 -24.06
CA LEU A 580 -11.70 18.31 -23.06
C LEU A 580 -12.08 19.66 -23.68
N THR A 581 -13.38 19.95 -23.77
CA THR A 581 -13.88 21.26 -24.20
C THR A 581 -13.89 22.27 -23.03
N LYS A 582 -13.96 23.56 -23.35
CA LYS A 582 -14.02 24.63 -22.33
C LYS A 582 -15.26 24.49 -21.45
N GLU A 583 -16.39 24.11 -22.02
CA GLU A 583 -17.66 23.91 -21.32
C GLU A 583 -17.60 22.69 -20.39
N ARG A 584 -16.90 21.63 -20.81
CA ARG A 584 -16.67 20.44 -19.97
C ARG A 584 -15.68 20.76 -18.85
N LEU A 585 -14.62 21.52 -19.12
CA LEU A 585 -13.68 22.02 -18.10
C LEU A 585 -14.40 22.88 -17.06
N GLN A 586 -15.23 23.85 -17.45
CA GLN A 586 -15.97 24.69 -16.51
C GLN A 586 -16.89 23.89 -15.59
N ARG A 587 -17.59 22.88 -16.12
CA ARG A 587 -18.46 21.99 -15.34
C ARG A 587 -17.69 21.08 -14.38
N GLU A 588 -16.55 20.56 -14.84
CA GLU A 588 -15.76 19.58 -14.09
C GLU A 588 -14.70 20.21 -13.18
N TYR A 589 -14.38 21.49 -13.36
CA TYR A 589 -13.32 22.19 -12.62
C TYR A 589 -13.49 22.00 -11.12
N GLY A 590 -14.69 22.24 -10.57
CA GLY A 590 -14.94 22.07 -9.12
C GLY A 590 -14.69 20.64 -8.62
N ARG A 591 -14.99 19.63 -9.43
CA ARG A 591 -14.81 18.21 -9.09
C ARG A 591 -13.35 17.77 -9.19
N VAL A 592 -12.67 18.17 -10.27
CA VAL A 592 -11.25 17.84 -10.48
C VAL A 592 -10.38 18.59 -9.50
N ALA A 593 -10.70 19.85 -9.23
CA ALA A 593 -10.02 20.64 -8.22
C ALA A 593 -10.13 19.91 -6.85
N ALA A 594 -11.32 19.48 -6.44
CA ALA A 594 -11.51 18.72 -5.19
C ALA A 594 -10.75 17.38 -5.17
N SER A 595 -10.65 16.69 -6.31
CA SER A 595 -9.93 15.40 -6.44
C SER A 595 -8.42 15.58 -6.64
N GLY A 596 -8.00 16.76 -7.07
CA GLY A 596 -6.66 17.08 -7.56
C GLY A 596 -5.59 16.77 -6.53
N ARG A 597 -5.84 17.00 -5.24
CA ARG A 597 -4.85 16.71 -4.18
C ARG A 597 -4.37 15.27 -4.15
N ARG A 598 -5.26 14.28 -4.36
CA ARG A 598 -4.84 12.86 -4.42
C ARG A 598 -3.96 12.61 -5.64
N LEU A 599 -4.30 13.22 -6.77
CA LEU A 599 -3.58 13.05 -8.02
C LEU A 599 -2.26 13.82 -8.04
N THR A 600 -2.18 15.01 -7.45
CA THR A 600 -0.92 15.75 -7.31
C THR A 600 0.02 15.04 -6.34
N GLN A 601 -0.50 14.42 -5.28
CA GLN A 601 0.29 13.56 -4.40
C GLN A 601 0.78 12.29 -5.12
N GLN A 602 -0.09 11.61 -5.87
CA GLN A 602 0.31 10.46 -6.69
C GLN A 602 1.33 10.84 -7.75
N TRP A 603 1.12 11.96 -8.44
CA TRP A 603 2.05 12.49 -9.43
C TRP A 603 3.40 12.87 -8.80
N ALA A 604 3.40 13.54 -7.65
CA ALA A 604 4.63 13.84 -6.93
C ALA A 604 5.36 12.55 -6.52
N LEU A 605 4.63 11.51 -6.10
CA LEU A 605 5.20 10.18 -5.81
C LEU A 605 5.73 9.49 -7.07
N GLU A 606 5.05 9.60 -8.21
CA GLU A 606 5.52 9.07 -9.50
C GLU A 606 6.77 9.80 -9.99
N VAL A 607 6.81 11.13 -9.92
CA VAL A 607 7.98 11.94 -10.25
C VAL A 607 9.15 11.55 -9.35
N MET A 608 8.94 11.48 -8.03
CA MET A 608 9.95 11.03 -7.08
C MET A 608 10.42 9.59 -7.35
N ARG A 609 9.52 8.66 -7.71
CA ARG A 609 9.86 7.27 -8.06
C ARG A 609 10.59 7.15 -9.39
N SER A 610 10.27 8.00 -10.36
CA SER A 610 10.87 7.94 -11.70
C SER A 610 12.34 8.38 -11.73
N GLY A 611 12.82 9.04 -10.66
CA GLY A 611 14.20 9.54 -10.56
C GLY A 611 14.58 10.56 -11.64
N LYS A 612 13.62 10.99 -12.47
CA LYS A 612 13.82 11.91 -13.59
C LYS A 612 13.17 13.24 -13.23
N ASN A 613 14.03 14.24 -13.03
CA ASN A 613 13.77 15.65 -12.78
C ASN A 613 13.35 16.03 -11.35
N ASP A 614 14.21 16.85 -10.74
CA ASP A 614 13.94 17.67 -9.57
C ASP A 614 12.93 18.77 -9.95
N PRO A 615 11.68 18.73 -9.46
CA PRO A 615 10.65 19.68 -9.86
C PRO A 615 10.99 21.13 -9.49
N LEU A 616 11.90 21.34 -8.52
CA LEU A 616 12.33 22.68 -8.10
C LEU A 616 13.25 23.38 -9.10
N LYS A 617 13.93 22.64 -10.00
CA LYS A 617 14.81 23.24 -11.02
C LYS A 617 14.07 23.77 -12.25
N THR A 618 12.89 23.21 -12.53
CA THR A 618 12.11 23.59 -13.72
C THR A 618 11.45 24.97 -13.54
N ASP A 619 10.99 25.29 -12.32
CA ASP A 619 10.34 26.57 -12.02
C ASP A 619 11.32 27.76 -12.00
N GLN A 620 12.56 27.56 -11.54
CA GLN A 620 13.59 28.61 -11.55
C GLN A 620 14.01 29.04 -12.97
N SER A 621 13.90 28.15 -13.96
CA SER A 621 14.23 28.48 -15.35
C SER A 621 13.14 29.30 -16.07
N LEU A 622 11.90 29.25 -15.57
CA LEU A 622 10.78 30.05 -16.10
C LEU A 622 10.71 31.44 -15.45
N GLU A 623 11.08 31.58 -14.18
CA GLU A 623 11.16 32.89 -13.51
C GLU A 623 12.32 33.76 -14.04
N ALA A 624 13.44 33.17 -14.46
CA ALA A 624 14.57 33.91 -15.04
C ALA A 624 14.30 34.53 -16.42
N SER A 625 13.16 34.24 -17.05
CA SER A 625 12.75 34.79 -18.36
C SER A 625 11.65 35.85 -18.28
N ARG A 626 11.26 36.28 -17.08
CA ARG A 626 10.24 37.33 -16.86
C ARG A 626 10.89 38.63 -16.36
N GLU A 627 11.47 39.40 -17.27
CA GLU A 627 11.60 40.85 -17.06
C GLU A 627 10.23 41.51 -17.23
N PRO A 628 9.84 42.47 -16.37
CA PRO A 628 8.62 43.23 -16.55
C PRO A 628 8.82 44.31 -17.63
N GLU A 629 8.24 44.13 -18.82
CA GLU A 629 8.09 45.22 -19.78
C GLU A 629 7.16 46.29 -19.20
N ASN A 630 7.73 47.47 -18.95
CA ASN A 630 7.05 48.68 -18.52
C ASN A 630 6.57 49.46 -19.78
N PRO A 631 5.25 49.68 -19.99
CA PRO A 631 4.74 50.23 -21.26
C PRO A 631 4.73 51.77 -21.31
N PHE A 632 5.72 52.44 -20.72
CA PHE A 632 5.89 53.90 -20.87
C PHE A 632 7.36 54.30 -20.88
N THR A 633 7.94 54.38 -22.07
CA THR A 633 8.89 55.45 -22.42
C THR A 633 8.99 55.59 -23.94
N LYS A 634 8.56 56.75 -24.43
CA LYS A 634 8.83 57.24 -25.78
C LYS A 634 10.33 57.53 -25.89
N GLU A 635 10.99 56.90 -26.84
CA GLU A 635 12.13 57.38 -27.65
C GLU A 635 13.09 56.23 -27.98
N LYS A 636 12.91 55.65 -29.17
CA LYS A 636 13.98 55.28 -30.13
C LYS A 636 13.38 54.47 -31.26
N LEU A 637 12.91 55.18 -32.29
CA LEU A 637 12.48 54.58 -33.55
C LEU A 637 12.95 55.44 -34.72
N ILE A 638 14.26 55.72 -34.81
CA ILE A 638 14.96 56.09 -36.05
C ILE A 638 16.41 55.61 -35.92
N ASP A 639 16.65 54.33 -36.22
CA ASP A 639 17.83 53.85 -36.96
C ASP A 639 17.89 52.32 -36.90
N ARG A 640 17.32 51.67 -37.92
CA ARG A 640 17.81 50.40 -38.52
C ARG A 640 16.84 49.90 -39.58
N MET A 641 16.73 50.69 -40.65
CA MET A 641 16.30 50.20 -41.95
C MET A 641 17.20 50.80 -43.04
N LYS A 642 18.35 50.18 -43.28
CA LYS A 642 19.05 50.27 -44.58
C LYS A 642 19.72 48.93 -44.93
N VAL A 643 18.96 48.14 -45.67
CA VAL A 643 19.32 47.39 -46.89
C VAL A 643 20.80 47.48 -47.33
N LYS A 644 21.42 46.30 -47.50
CA LYS A 644 22.39 45.89 -48.55
C LYS A 644 22.79 44.45 -48.24
N GLY A 645 22.81 43.46 -49.13
CA GLY A 645 22.56 43.41 -50.56
C GLY A 645 23.03 42.02 -51.02
N ILE A 646 22.20 41.35 -51.81
CA ILE A 646 22.57 40.16 -52.59
C ILE A 646 23.44 40.65 -53.76
N ARG A 647 24.57 39.98 -54.05
CA ARG A 647 25.02 39.68 -55.42
C ARG A 647 26.11 38.60 -55.46
N SER A 648 26.02 37.88 -56.57
CA SER A 648 26.62 36.61 -56.98
C SER A 648 27.98 36.74 -57.68
N ALA A 649 28.73 35.64 -57.63
CA ALA A 649 29.56 35.00 -58.67
C ALA A 649 30.70 35.77 -59.39
N GLY A 650 31.86 35.10 -59.46
CA GLY A 650 32.74 35.09 -60.64
C GLY A 650 34.13 35.71 -60.48
N GLU A 651 35.14 34.84 -60.56
CA GLU A 651 36.62 35.05 -60.61
C GLU A 651 37.36 35.50 -59.35
#